data_AF-A0A932SWF0-F1
#
_entry.id   AF-A0A932SWF0-F1
#
_cell.length_a   1.000
_cell.length_b   1.000
_cell.length_c   1.000
_cell.angle_alpha   90.00
_cell.angle_beta   90.00
_cell.angle_gamma   90.00
#
_symmetry.space_group_name_H-M   'P 1'
#
loop_
_entity.id
_entity.type
_entity.pdbx_description
1 polymer ?
#
loop_
_entity_poly.entity_id
_entity_poly.type
_entity_poly.pdbx_seq_one_letter_code
_entity_poly.pdbx_strand_id
1 'polypeptide(L)'
;MTRHYALSLWFVLPVVCVAPLQAQSPAAIPARDTAGAPLLEIASFARVMTCDPNRREGAQSNRLQEFPKEDVFLEQELIPVATGFYQVPAASGQRCIGLSWPEKRLLNTLTLDFKNLEAIPPPEKVTVQYWSSKNRELDDMQGSAGIFRSPWQGMWQALPGRIKKEGNRLIYQIDADQVPEFVYQKGEKGTDKIRWIWPAAGDACDIRRPAAQSRNSSAVGKFRIELDRPRPGQQAVLEMSNGYWAEGAATTSPLTRAWDLGQPLIVTARYAVPPTKADLTLLRFEMPGAGFPEAGFSVALEDVLTSGGVFVRDFGVYVTPDPPPLSLADYKRKIAGRQTTLDQVRRLPDQTFARAKQQLLNPLCARDPMILSLACDNSKFLLQREGVLVYPAKGNSGVFQYDAAIHPRFLSAPRKEVDAARIRAEFYIDEKLERHLENGWYPIPVVTAKEQGLLWRQRTFIAPFDKDTSPGRPAWINRKPLCVVEYSMENPGKDAAETSFSLRVAGVDSIKEVERGVAIQKGMNLYAFIDRSGANQWRQAITDNLIEYRGTIPAGGKWRVVACVPGWRVPPEDYASLAVDVEVLASRTKDYWRRILDPAMQIETPEAQLNDIIRASQVNSLLLFCNHQDGKLIEPSGGSSIGPLDTLAQCTINGLDLAGHGDVARDCLNYFLSRYNDQGFLAPNYAIMGTAQNLWTLGQHYQLSRDEAWLRSIAPQLLKACRWIIQQRDKTKQLRPNGEKAPEYGLFTPQSTLCDWDRYSYNFYANAFYYAGLKLVASSLADIQDPAAEALLQEAQEYYQDLMRAWRWNQARMPVWPLADGTWAPAWPSSLYCFGLTSDFQGSSIFPPAHDVEYGGGHLVNLGLLDPKSPEAGWINDFLEDYWFFQPLASNYSAAVIKGDWYTYGGFSKIHPGVTRNVEMSAARDDVKPFIRSYFNTMFPVLSGETLAFWEHIGFGDWNGAYEAGNFLRRTRMMFVMERGQELWLAPFVTNQWMHDGMRVKIRNAPTNFGPVNYQIDSRVNDGIIEAEIDPPARNAMNALVIRLRHPQQKKMHRVTVNGQETQDFDPEREIVRLKAASGRIMIRAFY
;
A
#
# COMPACT_ATOMS: atom_id res chain seq x y z
N MET A 1 30.62 -4.87 -8.22
CA MET A 1 30.71 -3.40 -8.21
C MET A 1 29.44 -2.86 -7.57
N THR A 2 29.48 -2.67 -6.26
CA THR A 2 28.41 -2.15 -5.41
C THR A 2 28.28 -0.65 -5.66
N ARG A 3 27.37 -0.22 -6.54
CA ARG A 3 26.95 1.18 -6.62
C ARG A 3 26.15 1.47 -5.34
N HIS A 4 26.75 2.21 -4.40
CA HIS A 4 25.99 2.87 -3.36
C HIS A 4 25.04 3.85 -4.03
N TYR A 5 23.77 3.48 -4.13
CA TYR A 5 22.70 4.42 -4.40
C TYR A 5 22.57 5.29 -3.13
N ALA A 6 23.35 6.36 -3.05
CA ALA A 6 23.03 7.45 -2.16
C ALA A 6 21.71 8.03 -2.65
N LEU A 7 20.61 7.55 -2.07
CA LEU A 7 19.27 8.12 -2.18
C LEU A 7 19.37 9.55 -1.68
N SER A 8 19.73 10.45 -2.58
CA SER A 8 19.64 11.87 -2.37
C SER A 8 18.15 12.19 -2.48
N LEU A 9 17.40 11.94 -1.41
CA LEU A 9 16.02 12.42 -1.24
C LEU A 9 16.06 13.95 -1.22
N TRP A 10 16.23 14.57 -2.39
CA TRP A 10 15.92 15.99 -2.60
C TRP A 10 14.42 16.15 -2.76
N PHE A 11 13.66 15.64 -1.79
CA PHE A 11 12.27 16.01 -1.58
C PHE A 11 12.27 17.03 -0.46
N VAL A 12 12.35 18.31 -0.82
CA VAL A 12 11.76 19.34 0.01
C VAL A 12 10.26 19.11 -0.08
N LEU A 13 9.74 18.20 0.75
CA LEU A 13 8.34 18.23 1.11
C LEU A 13 8.08 19.65 1.59
N PRO A 14 7.19 20.44 0.95
CA PRO A 14 6.59 21.51 1.72
C PRO A 14 6.03 20.82 2.95
N VAL A 15 6.42 21.29 4.13
CA VAL A 15 5.76 20.93 5.38
C VAL A 15 4.31 21.36 5.19
N VAL A 16 3.51 20.52 4.55
CA VAL A 16 2.08 20.59 4.63
C VAL A 16 1.85 20.22 6.08
N CYS A 17 1.67 21.25 6.89
CA CYS A 17 1.05 21.10 8.19
C CYS A 17 -0.27 20.37 7.93
N VAL A 18 -0.23 19.04 8.02
CA VAL A 18 -1.43 18.23 8.18
C VAL A 18 -2.06 18.80 9.43
N ALA A 19 -3.12 19.59 9.27
CA ALA A 19 -3.94 19.99 10.39
C ALA A 19 -4.27 18.68 11.13
N PRO A 20 -4.11 18.62 12.46
CA PRO A 20 -4.39 17.39 13.18
C PRO A 20 -5.75 16.89 12.71
N LEU A 21 -5.79 15.63 12.26
CA LEU A 21 -7.02 14.92 11.94
C LEU A 21 -7.90 15.06 13.18
N GLN A 22 -8.78 16.05 13.16
CA GLN A 22 -9.92 16.09 14.05
C GLN A 22 -10.80 14.95 13.53
N ALA A 23 -10.58 13.75 14.07
CA ALA A 23 -11.71 12.88 14.32
C ALA A 23 -12.79 13.81 14.88
N GLN A 24 -14.00 13.78 14.30
CA GLN A 24 -15.12 14.45 14.92
C GLN A 24 -15.23 13.84 16.31
N SER A 25 -14.64 14.51 17.30
CA SER A 25 -14.92 14.23 18.69
C SER A 25 -16.43 14.41 18.78
N PRO A 26 -17.18 13.35 19.10
CA PRO A 26 -18.56 13.56 19.51
C PRO A 26 -18.58 14.66 20.58
N ALA A 27 -19.66 15.46 20.57
CA ALA A 27 -19.82 16.67 21.37
C ALA A 27 -19.12 16.56 22.74
N ALA A 28 -18.27 17.55 23.04
CA ALA A 28 -17.49 17.59 24.27
C ALA A 28 -18.38 17.21 25.46
N ILE A 29 -17.95 16.17 26.19
CA ILE A 29 -18.56 15.80 27.47
C ILE A 29 -18.59 17.09 28.31
N PRO A 30 -19.73 17.51 28.88
CA PRO A 30 -19.73 18.62 29.82
C PRO A 30 -18.69 18.30 30.89
N ALA A 31 -17.68 19.16 31.04
CA ALA A 31 -16.58 18.96 31.97
C ALA A 31 -17.16 18.63 33.34
N ARG A 32 -17.12 17.34 33.71
CA ARG A 32 -17.43 16.93 35.07
C ARG A 32 -16.28 17.46 35.91
N ASP A 33 -16.61 18.12 37.01
CA ASP A 33 -15.62 18.63 37.95
C ASP A 33 -14.76 17.46 38.46
N THR A 34 -13.54 17.33 37.96
CA THR A 34 -12.60 16.24 38.27
C THR A 34 -11.68 16.59 39.44
N ALA A 35 -11.86 17.76 40.05
CA ALA A 35 -11.08 18.20 41.21
C ALA A 35 -11.25 17.20 42.36
N GLY A 36 -10.20 16.42 42.64
CA GLY A 36 -10.18 15.39 43.70
C GLY A 36 -10.53 13.97 43.27
N ALA A 37 -10.75 13.70 41.97
CA ALA A 37 -10.94 12.34 41.46
C ALA A 37 -9.64 11.52 41.58
N PRO A 38 -9.69 10.26 42.08
CA PRO A 38 -8.49 9.45 42.26
C PRO A 38 -7.87 9.08 40.90
N LEU A 39 -6.54 9.11 40.84
CA LEU A 39 -5.77 8.66 39.68
C LEU A 39 -6.03 7.18 39.38
N LEU A 40 -5.99 6.83 38.10
CA LEU A 40 -6.19 5.45 37.64
C LEU A 40 -4.96 4.58 37.97
N GLU A 41 -5.16 3.47 38.68
CA GLU A 41 -4.14 2.42 38.85
C GLU A 41 -4.05 1.59 37.56
N ILE A 42 -2.84 1.45 37.01
CA ILE A 42 -2.62 0.80 35.72
C ILE A 42 -1.53 -0.28 35.73
N ALA A 43 -0.90 -0.59 36.87
CA ALA A 43 0.09 -1.68 36.91
C ALA A 43 -0.55 -3.05 36.71
N SER A 44 -1.83 -3.22 37.04
CA SER A 44 -2.57 -4.46 36.76
C SER A 44 -2.61 -4.80 35.26
N PHE A 45 -2.42 -3.82 34.37
CA PHE A 45 -2.43 -3.97 32.91
C PHE A 45 -1.02 -4.02 32.28
N ALA A 46 0.03 -4.02 33.10
CA ALA A 46 1.41 -4.25 32.67
C ALA A 46 1.84 -5.71 32.79
N ARG A 47 2.87 -6.13 32.05
CA ARG A 47 3.68 -7.29 32.44
C ARG A 47 4.68 -6.87 33.52
N VAL A 48 4.87 -7.70 34.53
CA VAL A 48 5.98 -7.53 35.48
C VAL A 48 7.19 -8.22 34.88
N MET A 49 8.30 -7.49 34.80
CA MET A 49 9.49 -7.97 34.09
C MET A 49 10.77 -7.75 34.90
N THR A 50 11.82 -8.43 34.47
CA THR A 50 13.20 -8.18 34.84
C THR A 50 14.07 -8.08 33.58
N CYS A 51 15.21 -7.45 33.67
CA CYS A 51 16.15 -7.30 32.55
C CYS A 51 17.57 -7.09 33.10
N ASP A 52 18.58 -7.22 32.25
CA ASP A 52 19.95 -6.87 32.62
C ASP A 52 20.05 -5.37 32.99
N PRO A 53 20.36 -5.04 34.26
CA PRO A 53 20.46 -3.65 34.69
C PRO A 53 21.61 -2.88 34.02
N ASN A 54 22.61 -3.59 33.48
CA ASN A 54 23.73 -2.99 32.77
C ASN A 54 23.42 -2.70 31.29
N ARG A 55 22.49 -3.46 30.68
CA ARG A 55 22.02 -3.16 29.32
C ARG A 55 21.20 -1.88 29.33
N ARG A 56 21.72 -0.84 28.68
CA ARG A 56 21.04 0.46 28.54
C ARG A 56 20.38 0.65 27.18
N GLU A 57 20.91 0.03 26.13
CA GLU A 57 20.45 0.23 24.76
C GLU A 57 19.56 -0.93 24.29
N GLY A 58 18.64 -0.61 23.36
CA GLY A 58 17.76 -1.56 22.72
C GLY A 58 18.43 -2.38 21.62
N ALA A 59 17.67 -2.72 20.58
CA ALA A 59 18.15 -3.51 19.46
C ALA A 59 19.21 -2.75 18.65
N GLN A 60 20.24 -3.45 18.20
CA GLN A 60 21.35 -2.84 17.45
C GLN A 60 21.20 -2.98 15.93
N SER A 61 20.49 -4.00 15.47
CA SER A 61 20.22 -4.22 14.04
C SER A 61 19.36 -3.11 13.45
N ASN A 62 19.62 -2.74 12.19
CA ASN A 62 18.73 -1.91 11.38
C ASN A 62 17.77 -2.76 10.52
N ARG A 63 16.89 -2.10 9.76
CA ARG A 63 15.89 -2.72 8.85
C ARG A 63 16.43 -3.61 7.72
N LEU A 64 17.75 -3.58 7.47
CA LEU A 64 18.42 -4.39 6.45
C LEU A 64 19.09 -5.64 7.03
N GLN A 65 19.14 -5.74 8.36
CA GLN A 65 19.84 -6.79 9.07
C GLN A 65 18.86 -7.75 9.74
N GLU A 66 19.35 -8.98 9.94
CA GLU A 66 18.65 -9.96 10.75
C GLU A 66 18.66 -9.55 12.23
N PHE A 67 17.56 -9.76 12.95
CA PHE A 67 17.48 -9.52 14.39
C PHE A 67 18.32 -10.55 15.13
N PRO A 68 19.26 -10.14 16.00
CA PRO A 68 19.86 -11.04 16.95
C PRO A 68 18.79 -11.64 17.89
N LYS A 69 18.98 -12.89 18.32
CA LYS A 69 18.00 -13.59 19.18
C LYS A 69 17.83 -12.87 20.53
N GLU A 70 18.93 -12.33 21.05
CA GLU A 70 19.04 -11.50 22.25
C GLU A 70 18.39 -10.12 22.13
N ASP A 71 18.05 -9.68 20.92
CA ASP A 71 17.36 -8.41 20.67
C ASP A 71 15.85 -8.60 20.55
N VAL A 72 15.36 -9.82 20.26
CA VAL A 72 13.91 -10.13 20.15
C VAL A 72 13.20 -9.83 21.47
N PHE A 73 13.80 -10.26 22.59
CA PHE A 73 13.29 -10.05 23.94
C PHE A 73 14.34 -9.34 24.77
N LEU A 74 14.12 -8.06 25.04
CA LEU A 74 14.99 -7.23 25.88
C LEU A 74 14.72 -7.44 27.38
N GLU A 75 13.58 -8.06 27.71
CA GLU A 75 13.11 -8.33 29.06
C GLU A 75 12.66 -9.79 29.22
N GLN A 76 12.68 -10.26 30.47
CA GLN A 76 12.10 -11.54 30.88
C GLN A 76 10.88 -11.27 31.75
N GLU A 77 9.76 -11.95 31.46
CA GLU A 77 8.56 -11.87 32.29
C GLU A 77 8.76 -12.59 33.64
N LEU A 78 8.24 -11.99 34.71
CA LEU A 78 8.16 -12.60 36.03
C LEU A 78 6.71 -12.93 36.36
N ILE A 79 6.48 -14.13 36.88
CA ILE A 79 5.19 -14.54 37.46
C ILE A 79 5.30 -14.56 38.99
N PRO A 80 4.22 -14.24 39.73
CA PRO A 80 4.25 -14.34 41.17
C PRO A 80 4.31 -15.81 41.60
N VAL A 81 4.99 -16.10 42.71
CA VAL A 81 4.89 -17.40 43.37
C VAL A 81 3.50 -17.58 43.99
N ALA A 82 3.16 -18.79 44.47
CA ALA A 82 1.82 -19.11 45.00
C ALA A 82 1.31 -18.16 46.11
N THR A 83 2.21 -17.49 46.83
CA THR A 83 1.87 -16.49 47.87
C THR A 83 1.53 -15.10 47.32
N GLY A 84 1.60 -14.88 45.99
CA GLY A 84 1.31 -13.61 45.32
C GLY A 84 2.49 -12.63 45.24
N PHE A 85 3.67 -13.00 45.76
CA PHE A 85 4.89 -12.19 45.70
C PHE A 85 5.74 -12.53 44.46
N TYR A 86 6.47 -11.56 43.96
CA TYR A 86 7.47 -11.70 42.90
C TYR A 86 8.85 -11.81 43.53
N GLN A 87 9.59 -12.84 43.16
CA GLN A 87 11.00 -12.99 43.52
C GLN A 87 11.83 -12.15 42.55
N VAL A 88 12.46 -11.09 43.05
CA VAL A 88 13.29 -10.22 42.22
C VAL A 88 14.67 -10.86 42.05
N PRO A 89 15.12 -11.21 40.83
CA PRO A 89 16.43 -11.84 40.65
C PRO A 89 17.58 -10.86 40.94
N ALA A 90 18.73 -11.40 41.33
CA ALA A 90 19.98 -10.68 41.44
C ALA A 90 20.89 -11.05 40.25
N ALA A 91 21.36 -10.05 39.50
CA ALA A 91 22.27 -10.20 38.37
C ALA A 91 23.34 -9.10 38.45
N SER A 92 24.61 -9.45 38.26
CA SER A 92 25.72 -8.49 38.29
C SER A 92 25.79 -7.62 39.57
N GLY A 93 25.43 -8.21 40.72
CA GLY A 93 25.39 -7.50 42.02
C GLY A 93 24.22 -6.53 42.19
N GLN A 94 23.26 -6.51 41.27
CA GLN A 94 22.09 -5.64 41.29
C GLN A 94 20.79 -6.44 41.17
N ARG A 95 19.71 -5.90 41.70
CA ARG A 95 18.35 -6.39 41.51
C ARG A 95 17.63 -5.49 40.52
N CYS A 96 16.84 -6.09 39.63
CA CYS A 96 16.05 -5.36 38.65
C CYS A 96 14.63 -5.92 38.55
N ILE A 97 13.64 -5.04 38.67
CA ILE A 97 12.23 -5.34 38.40
C ILE A 97 11.59 -4.15 37.70
N GLY A 98 10.60 -4.38 36.87
CA GLY A 98 9.94 -3.33 36.11
C GLY A 98 8.53 -3.67 35.68
N LEU A 99 7.89 -2.71 35.04
CA LEU A 99 6.58 -2.83 34.42
C LEU A 99 6.71 -2.49 32.93
N SER A 100 6.06 -3.28 32.08
CA SER A 100 5.98 -3.05 30.62
C SER A 100 4.52 -3.13 30.16
N TRP A 101 4.07 -2.09 29.48
CA TRP A 101 2.74 -2.00 28.88
C TRP A 101 2.84 -2.18 27.35
N PRO A 102 1.78 -2.69 26.70
CA PRO A 102 1.65 -2.70 25.24
C PRO A 102 1.72 -1.30 24.62
N GLU A 103 1.16 -0.31 25.33
CA GLU A 103 1.02 1.07 24.87
C GLU A 103 1.73 2.04 25.82
N LYS A 104 2.21 3.16 25.29
CA LYS A 104 2.90 4.20 26.06
C LYS A 104 1.97 4.86 27.07
N ARG A 105 2.42 4.92 28.32
CA ARG A 105 1.67 5.46 29.46
C ARG A 105 2.27 6.75 29.98
N LEU A 106 1.40 7.68 30.36
CA LEU A 106 1.75 8.90 31.08
C LEU A 106 1.63 8.61 32.58
N LEU A 107 2.77 8.41 33.22
CA LEU A 107 2.86 7.94 34.60
C LEU A 107 2.92 9.10 35.59
N ASN A 108 2.34 8.92 36.78
CA ASN A 108 2.35 9.91 37.87
C ASN A 108 3.16 9.43 39.08
N THR A 109 2.80 8.26 39.63
CA THR A 109 3.39 7.71 40.85
C THR A 109 3.65 6.22 40.67
N LEU A 110 4.79 5.72 41.16
CA LEU A 110 5.15 4.31 41.15
C LEU A 110 5.42 3.81 42.57
N THR A 111 5.15 2.54 42.87
CA THR A 111 5.36 2.00 44.23
C THR A 111 5.86 0.55 44.22
N LEU A 112 6.82 0.25 45.09
CA LEU A 112 7.23 -1.11 45.45
C LEU A 112 6.82 -1.41 46.89
N ASP A 113 6.22 -2.57 47.13
CA ASP A 113 5.79 -3.04 48.45
C ASP A 113 6.54 -4.33 48.79
N PHE A 114 7.40 -4.28 49.81
CA PHE A 114 8.30 -5.36 50.18
C PHE A 114 7.69 -6.26 51.25
N LYS A 115 7.93 -7.57 51.13
CA LYS A 115 7.51 -8.54 52.15
C LYS A 115 8.23 -8.33 53.49
N ASN A 116 9.55 -8.10 53.43
CA ASN A 116 10.42 -7.99 54.61
C ASN A 116 11.03 -6.59 54.67
N LEU A 117 11.01 -5.95 55.84
CA LEU A 117 11.56 -4.61 56.05
C LEU A 117 13.08 -4.54 55.80
N GLU A 118 13.79 -5.63 56.08
CA GLU A 118 15.25 -5.76 55.90
C GLU A 118 15.66 -5.84 54.42
N ALA A 119 14.74 -6.25 53.54
CA ALA A 119 14.98 -6.34 52.11
C ALA A 119 14.84 -4.99 51.38
N ILE A 120 14.44 -3.93 52.10
CA ILE A 120 14.20 -2.60 51.53
C ILE A 120 15.53 -1.87 51.38
N PRO A 121 15.97 -1.58 50.14
CA PRO A 121 17.20 -0.82 49.91
C PRO A 121 17.06 0.62 50.43
N PRO A 122 18.17 1.27 50.83
CA PRO A 122 18.18 2.70 51.09
C PRO A 122 17.71 3.48 49.86
N PRO A 123 16.78 4.45 49.97
CA PRO A 123 16.19 5.14 48.81
C PRO A 123 17.22 5.76 47.87
N GLU A 124 18.33 6.29 48.39
CA GLU A 124 19.43 6.87 47.63
C GLU A 124 20.24 5.86 46.79
N LYS A 125 20.09 4.56 47.05
CA LYS A 125 20.69 3.47 46.27
C LYS A 125 19.75 2.88 45.23
N VAL A 126 18.51 3.39 45.13
CA VAL A 126 17.52 2.92 44.15
C VAL A 126 17.49 3.88 42.97
N THR A 127 17.77 3.35 41.79
CA THR A 127 17.59 4.07 40.53
C THR A 127 16.28 3.65 39.89
N VAL A 128 15.46 4.62 39.48
CA VAL A 128 14.30 4.36 38.62
C VAL A 128 14.63 4.85 37.21
N GLN A 129 14.36 4.01 36.23
CA GLN A 129 14.61 4.28 34.82
C GLN A 129 13.34 4.08 34.01
N TYR A 130 13.25 4.79 32.89
CA TYR A 130 12.20 4.64 31.89
C TYR A 130 12.81 4.41 30.52
N TRP A 131 12.04 3.80 29.63
CA TRP A 131 12.45 3.62 28.24
C TRP A 131 12.24 4.93 27.49
N SER A 132 13.36 5.51 27.07
CA SER A 132 13.44 6.78 26.36
C SER A 132 13.83 6.56 24.90
N SER A 133 13.42 7.52 24.08
CA SER A 133 13.80 7.61 22.67
C SER A 133 15.08 8.43 22.41
N LYS A 134 15.78 8.87 23.47
CA LYS A 134 16.99 9.69 23.39
C LYS A 134 18.10 8.98 22.57
N ASN A 135 18.89 9.76 21.80
CA ASN A 135 20.04 9.34 20.98
C ASN A 135 19.77 8.43 19.76
N ARG A 136 18.52 8.28 19.31
CA ARG A 136 18.16 7.63 18.03
C ARG A 136 17.64 8.63 16.99
N GLU A 137 18.09 9.88 17.04
CA GLU A 137 17.68 10.94 16.11
C GLU A 137 18.29 10.79 14.69
N LEU A 138 19.05 9.73 14.42
CA LEU A 138 20.02 9.68 13.31
C LEU A 138 19.98 8.44 12.40
N ASP A 139 18.95 7.57 12.43
CA ASP A 139 18.91 6.43 11.49
C ASP A 139 18.32 6.85 10.11
N ASP A 140 19.23 6.95 9.15
CA ASP A 140 19.23 6.76 7.69
C ASP A 140 18.20 7.44 6.76
N MET A 141 17.05 7.93 7.22
CA MET A 141 16.12 8.72 6.41
C MET A 141 16.00 10.15 6.91
N GLN A 142 17.02 10.96 6.61
CA GLN A 142 16.96 12.42 6.77
C GLN A 142 15.99 13.01 5.76
N GLY A 143 14.71 13.10 6.12
CA GLY A 143 13.74 13.86 5.36
C GLY A 143 12.31 13.52 5.74
N SER A 144 11.65 14.39 6.51
CA SER A 144 10.19 14.43 6.78
C SER A 144 9.53 13.30 7.57
N ALA A 145 10.13 12.12 7.64
CA ALA A 145 9.59 10.95 8.31
C ALA A 145 10.15 10.87 9.75
N GLY A 146 9.49 11.55 10.71
CA GLY A 146 10.03 11.76 12.06
C GLY A 146 10.45 10.50 12.82
N ILE A 147 11.30 10.63 13.83
CA ILE A 147 11.88 9.54 14.65
C ILE A 147 10.84 8.46 15.03
N PHE A 148 11.02 7.25 14.49
CA PHE A 148 10.11 6.13 14.65
C PHE A 148 10.52 5.23 15.81
N ARG A 149 9.76 5.37 16.91
CA ARG A 149 10.06 4.80 18.23
C ARG A 149 9.54 3.36 18.28
N SER A 150 10.07 2.49 19.14
CA SER A 150 9.43 1.20 19.44
C SER A 150 9.91 0.64 20.79
N PRO A 151 9.26 -0.42 21.33
CA PRO A 151 9.77 -1.13 22.51
C PRO A 151 11.18 -1.70 22.34
N TRP A 152 11.68 -1.81 21.10
CA TRP A 152 13.01 -2.29 20.75
C TRP A 152 13.99 -1.17 20.40
N GLN A 153 13.50 -0.05 19.84
CA GLN A 153 14.31 1.09 19.41
C GLN A 153 14.26 2.21 20.46
N GLY A 154 15.12 2.10 21.47
CA GLY A 154 15.25 3.09 22.55
C GLY A 154 16.40 2.79 23.50
N MET A 155 16.42 3.49 24.63
CA MET A 155 17.39 3.27 25.71
C MET A 155 16.83 3.61 27.09
N TRP A 156 17.34 2.94 28.11
CA TRP A 156 17.04 3.22 29.51
C TRP A 156 17.68 4.54 29.95
N GLN A 157 16.86 5.48 30.39
CA GLN A 157 17.27 6.76 30.98
C GLN A 157 16.78 6.85 32.42
N ALA A 158 17.50 7.58 33.27
CA ALA A 158 17.02 7.89 34.62
C ALA A 158 15.69 8.63 34.53
N LEU A 159 14.67 8.17 35.25
CA LEU A 159 13.39 8.84 35.36
C LEU A 159 13.55 9.99 36.36
N PRO A 160 13.24 11.25 36.00
CA PRO A 160 13.15 12.36 36.94
C PRO A 160 12.05 12.16 37.99
N GLY A 161 12.37 12.42 39.26
CA GLY A 161 11.43 12.26 40.36
C GLY A 161 12.11 12.11 41.72
N ARG A 162 11.29 11.85 42.74
CA ARG A 162 11.72 11.71 44.14
C ARG A 162 11.22 10.40 44.73
N ILE A 163 12.09 9.69 45.42
CA ILE A 163 11.77 8.45 46.12
C ILE A 163 11.67 8.68 47.63
N LYS A 164 10.65 8.10 48.26
CA LYS A 164 10.46 8.11 49.71
C LYS A 164 10.17 6.70 50.23
N LYS A 165 10.63 6.40 51.44
CA LYS A 165 10.31 5.16 52.15
C LYS A 165 9.17 5.42 53.14
N GLU A 166 8.11 4.63 53.05
CA GLU A 166 6.97 4.66 53.97
C GLU A 166 6.64 3.24 54.44
N GLY A 167 7.01 2.91 55.68
CA GLY A 167 6.86 1.56 56.22
C GLY A 167 7.61 0.53 55.38
N ASN A 168 6.88 -0.43 54.81
CA ASN A 168 7.42 -1.45 53.91
C ASN A 168 7.40 -1.07 52.42
N ARG A 169 7.11 0.20 52.10
CA ARG A 169 6.95 0.68 50.71
C ARG A 169 8.02 1.67 50.31
N LEU A 170 8.41 1.62 49.05
CA LEU A 170 9.13 2.68 48.35
C LEU A 170 8.18 3.34 47.36
N ILE A 171 7.91 4.63 47.54
CA ILE A 171 7.02 5.41 46.70
C ILE A 171 7.87 6.38 45.89
N TYR A 172 7.71 6.33 44.57
CA TYR A 172 8.41 7.18 43.61
C TYR A 172 7.43 8.17 42.98
N GLN A 173 7.59 9.45 43.31
CA GLN A 173 6.84 10.54 42.69
C GLN A 173 7.58 11.04 41.46
N ILE A 174 6.97 10.93 40.28
CA ILE A 174 7.59 11.35 39.02
C ILE A 174 7.50 12.87 38.90
N ASP A 175 8.60 13.50 38.48
CA ASP A 175 8.62 14.90 38.05
C ASP A 175 8.34 14.96 36.55
N ALA A 176 7.05 14.86 36.19
CA ALA A 176 6.59 14.69 34.81
C ALA A 176 7.07 15.81 33.88
N ASP A 177 7.19 17.04 34.39
CA ASP A 177 7.60 18.22 33.64
C ASP A 177 9.08 18.19 33.23
N GLN A 178 9.86 17.28 33.81
CA GLN A 178 11.26 17.05 33.45
C GLN A 178 11.46 15.83 32.55
N VAL A 179 10.41 15.05 32.26
CA VAL A 179 10.49 13.90 31.35
C VAL A 179 10.18 14.38 29.93
N PRO A 180 11.13 14.42 28.99
CA PRO A 180 10.89 14.96 27.65
C PRO A 180 9.70 14.30 26.94
N GLU A 181 9.57 12.97 27.09
CA GLU A 181 8.48 12.16 26.58
C GLU A 181 7.10 12.55 27.16
N PHE A 182 7.02 13.17 28.35
CA PHE A 182 5.75 13.53 29.00
C PHE A 182 5.34 14.99 28.74
N VAL A 183 6.19 15.81 28.11
CA VAL A 183 6.02 17.28 27.97
C VAL A 183 6.01 17.77 26.51
N TYR A 184 6.50 16.98 25.56
CA TYR A 184 6.80 17.43 24.19
C TYR A 184 5.63 18.13 23.46
N GLN A 185 5.89 19.35 22.94
CA GLN A 185 4.94 20.19 22.20
C GLN A 185 4.64 19.62 20.79
N LYS A 186 3.71 18.64 20.73
CA LYS A 186 2.78 18.26 19.62
C LYS A 186 2.31 16.79 19.82
N GLY A 187 1.73 16.51 20.98
CA GLY A 187 1.14 15.21 21.35
C GLY A 187 1.96 14.51 22.43
N GLU A 188 1.38 14.36 23.62
CA GLU A 188 1.97 13.67 24.77
C GLU A 188 2.34 12.22 24.38
N LYS A 189 3.60 11.80 24.52
CA LYS A 189 4.04 10.44 24.13
C LYS A 189 4.83 9.80 25.26
N GLY A 190 4.11 9.20 26.22
CA GLY A 190 4.65 8.56 27.42
C GLY A 190 5.65 7.41 27.19
N THR A 191 5.81 6.54 28.19
CA THR A 191 6.76 5.42 28.16
C THR A 191 6.04 4.07 28.17
N ASP A 192 6.55 3.09 27.44
CA ASP A 192 6.01 1.73 27.38
C ASP A 192 6.59 0.83 28.48
N LYS A 193 7.71 1.18 29.10
CA LYS A 193 8.28 0.38 30.21
C LYS A 193 9.17 1.21 31.16
N ILE A 194 9.15 0.80 32.42
CA ILE A 194 9.95 1.36 33.52
C ILE A 194 10.65 0.25 34.29
N ARG A 195 11.75 0.57 34.98
CA ARG A 195 12.45 -0.37 35.87
C ARG A 195 13.04 0.30 37.11
N TRP A 196 13.07 -0.44 38.20
CA TRP A 196 13.84 -0.13 39.40
C TRP A 196 15.10 -0.97 39.43
N ILE A 197 16.20 -0.36 39.85
CA ILE A 197 17.50 -1.01 40.03
C ILE A 197 18.08 -0.63 41.38
N TRP A 198 18.56 -1.61 42.13
CA TRP A 198 19.27 -1.37 43.39
C TRP A 198 20.30 -2.48 43.68
N PRO A 199 21.27 -2.27 44.58
CA PRO A 199 22.24 -3.30 44.95
C PRO A 199 21.59 -4.54 45.56
N ALA A 200 22.06 -5.72 45.18
CA ALA A 200 21.62 -6.97 45.78
C ALA A 200 22.24 -7.13 47.19
N ALA A 201 21.40 -7.15 48.23
CA ALA A 201 21.78 -7.56 49.58
C ALA A 201 21.07 -8.88 49.92
N GLY A 202 21.83 -9.94 50.25
CA GLY A 202 21.30 -11.29 50.50
C GLY A 202 20.68 -11.98 49.27
N ASP A 203 20.20 -13.21 49.44
CA ASP A 203 19.77 -14.06 48.31
C ASP A 203 18.31 -13.82 47.86
N ALA A 204 17.37 -13.58 48.78
CA ALA A 204 15.94 -13.44 48.47
C ALA A 204 15.38 -12.03 48.66
N CYS A 205 14.64 -11.51 47.67
CA CYS A 205 13.90 -10.25 47.74
C CYS A 205 12.50 -10.46 47.16
N ASP A 206 11.51 -10.58 48.04
CA ASP A 206 10.10 -10.77 47.69
C ASP A 206 9.38 -9.43 47.74
N ILE A 207 8.74 -9.04 46.63
CA ILE A 207 7.88 -7.85 46.57
C ILE A 207 6.48 -8.22 46.09
N ARG A 208 5.46 -7.46 46.51
CA ARG A 208 4.16 -7.52 45.84
C ARG A 208 4.29 -6.94 44.43
N ARG A 209 3.26 -7.15 43.61
CA ARG A 209 3.18 -6.53 42.28
C ARG A 209 3.51 -5.03 42.40
N PRO A 210 4.48 -4.51 41.63
CA PRO A 210 4.72 -3.06 41.57
C PRO A 210 3.42 -2.34 41.19
N ALA A 211 3.15 -1.20 41.81
CA ALA A 211 1.98 -0.38 41.50
C ALA A 211 2.38 0.85 40.67
N ALA A 212 1.47 1.33 39.83
CA ALA A 212 1.68 2.48 38.97
C ALA A 212 0.38 3.24 38.74
N GLN A 213 0.41 4.55 38.94
CA GLN A 213 -0.72 5.44 38.68
C GLN A 213 -0.50 6.21 37.39
N SER A 214 -1.53 6.25 36.54
CA SER A 214 -1.58 7.14 35.37
C SER A 214 -1.79 8.59 35.79
N ARG A 215 -1.46 9.54 34.91
CA ARG A 215 -1.89 10.94 35.01
C ARG A 215 -3.40 11.13 34.77
N ASN A 216 -4.09 10.12 34.22
CA ASN A 216 -5.53 10.18 34.04
C ASN A 216 -6.28 9.93 35.36
N SER A 217 -7.30 10.74 35.59
CA SER A 217 -8.27 10.54 36.67
C SER A 217 -9.23 9.39 36.35
N SER A 218 -9.87 8.85 37.39
CA SER A 218 -10.92 7.85 37.26
C SER A 218 -12.24 8.31 37.89
N ALA A 219 -13.36 7.87 37.32
CA ALA A 219 -14.70 8.04 37.85
C ALA A 219 -15.38 6.67 38.07
N VAL A 220 -16.50 6.66 38.77
CA VAL A 220 -17.33 5.46 38.95
C VAL A 220 -18.69 5.67 38.31
N GLY A 221 -19.17 4.68 37.56
CA GLY A 221 -20.46 4.72 36.85
C GLY A 221 -21.14 3.37 36.81
N LYS A 222 -22.46 3.38 36.58
CA LYS A 222 -23.25 2.16 36.38
C LYS A 222 -23.57 1.97 34.90
N PHE A 223 -23.46 0.74 34.45
CA PHE A 223 -23.68 0.33 33.07
C PHE A 223 -24.59 -0.88 33.05
N ARG A 224 -25.47 -0.93 32.06
CA ARG A 224 -26.36 -2.05 31.78
C ARG A 224 -25.90 -2.74 30.50
N ILE A 225 -25.88 -4.06 30.53
CA ILE A 225 -25.47 -4.95 29.45
C ILE A 225 -26.61 -5.92 29.21
N GLU A 226 -27.09 -6.04 27.97
CA GLU A 226 -28.16 -6.97 27.64
C GLU A 226 -28.01 -7.55 26.24
N LEU A 227 -28.63 -8.72 26.01
CA LEU A 227 -28.71 -9.36 24.70
C LEU A 227 -30.01 -9.02 23.98
N ASP A 228 -29.93 -8.81 22.67
CA ASP A 228 -31.11 -8.74 21.79
C ASP A 228 -31.92 -10.03 21.81
N ARG A 229 -31.25 -11.17 21.97
CA ARG A 229 -31.86 -12.49 22.15
C ARG A 229 -31.21 -13.21 23.32
N PRO A 230 -31.87 -13.28 24.50
CA PRO A 230 -31.34 -13.97 25.67
C PRO A 230 -31.01 -15.45 25.39
N ARG A 231 -29.98 -15.97 26.05
CA ARG A 231 -29.51 -17.36 25.91
C ARG A 231 -29.44 -18.04 27.29
N PRO A 232 -30.58 -18.47 27.87
CA PRO A 232 -30.60 -19.10 29.19
C PRO A 232 -29.69 -20.33 29.25
N GLY A 233 -28.94 -20.48 30.35
CA GLY A 233 -28.04 -21.61 30.56
C GLY A 233 -26.65 -21.46 29.91
N GLN A 234 -26.38 -20.33 29.24
CA GLN A 234 -25.04 -19.98 28.74
C GLN A 234 -24.44 -18.84 29.57
N GLN A 235 -23.12 -18.88 29.79
CA GLN A 235 -22.39 -17.83 30.50
C GLN A 235 -21.27 -17.25 29.65
N ALA A 236 -21.12 -15.93 29.69
CA ALA A 236 -19.97 -15.21 29.14
C ALA A 236 -19.05 -14.72 30.26
N VAL A 237 -17.79 -14.45 29.91
CA VAL A 237 -16.83 -13.82 30.82
C VAL A 237 -16.54 -12.41 30.33
N LEU A 238 -16.64 -11.45 31.24
CA LEU A 238 -16.31 -10.05 31.00
C LEU A 238 -14.99 -9.74 31.68
N GLU A 239 -14.06 -9.11 30.97
CA GLU A 239 -12.76 -8.67 31.50
C GLU A 239 -12.59 -7.18 31.28
N MET A 240 -12.21 -6.44 32.33
CA MET A 240 -11.96 -5.02 32.27
C MET A 240 -10.47 -4.71 32.05
N SER A 241 -10.17 -3.85 31.07
CA SER A 241 -8.85 -3.26 30.87
C SER A 241 -8.88 -1.77 31.20
N ASN A 242 -7.80 -1.25 31.81
CA ASN A 242 -7.70 0.15 32.24
C ASN A 242 -8.89 0.61 33.13
N GLY A 243 -9.41 -0.28 33.97
CA GLY A 243 -10.54 -0.03 34.85
C GLY A 243 -10.79 -1.21 35.81
N TYR A 244 -11.71 -1.02 36.76
CA TYR A 244 -12.00 -2.02 37.79
C TYR A 244 -13.49 -2.12 38.08
N TRP A 245 -13.94 -3.31 38.49
CA TRP A 245 -15.27 -3.45 39.08
C TRP A 245 -15.32 -2.69 40.42
N ALA A 246 -16.29 -1.80 40.58
CA ALA A 246 -16.45 -0.94 41.76
C ALA A 246 -17.64 -1.37 42.65
N GLU A 247 -18.04 -2.63 42.53
CA GLU A 247 -19.00 -3.26 43.44
C GLU A 247 -18.25 -3.77 44.68
N GLY A 248 -18.92 -3.86 45.83
CA GLY A 248 -18.29 -4.31 47.08
C GLY A 248 -17.80 -5.77 47.03
N ALA A 249 -17.65 -6.43 48.19
CA ALA A 249 -17.12 -7.80 48.35
C ALA A 249 -17.84 -8.94 47.58
N ALA A 250 -18.74 -8.64 46.64
CA ALA A 250 -19.51 -9.57 45.82
C ALA A 250 -18.79 -10.05 44.55
N THR A 251 -17.61 -9.52 44.20
CA THR A 251 -16.83 -9.96 43.03
C THR A 251 -15.65 -10.85 43.43
N THR A 252 -15.52 -12.02 42.79
CA THR A 252 -14.39 -12.95 42.98
C THR A 252 -13.06 -12.44 42.39
N SER A 253 -13.13 -11.46 41.48
CA SER A 253 -11.97 -10.81 40.86
C SER A 253 -12.24 -9.33 40.63
N PRO A 254 -11.25 -8.44 40.82
CA PRO A 254 -11.42 -7.01 40.54
C PRO A 254 -11.49 -6.68 39.03
N LEU A 255 -11.16 -7.63 38.15
CA LEU A 255 -11.09 -7.43 36.70
C LEU A 255 -12.03 -8.31 35.88
N THR A 256 -12.39 -9.50 36.39
CA THR A 256 -13.24 -10.45 35.65
C THR A 256 -14.61 -10.62 36.29
N ARG A 257 -15.63 -10.85 35.45
CA ARG A 257 -17.01 -11.04 35.89
C ARG A 257 -17.74 -12.02 34.98
N ALA A 258 -18.42 -13.01 35.56
CA ALA A 258 -19.31 -13.88 34.80
C ALA A 258 -20.64 -13.18 34.49
N TRP A 259 -21.21 -13.44 33.32
CA TRP A 259 -22.51 -12.95 32.90
C TRP A 259 -23.40 -14.10 32.45
N ASP A 260 -24.53 -14.30 33.13
CA ASP A 260 -25.60 -15.19 32.66
C ASP A 260 -26.33 -14.54 31.48
N LEU A 261 -26.18 -15.15 30.30
CA LEU A 261 -26.76 -14.64 29.05
C LEU A 261 -28.28 -14.75 28.99
N GLY A 262 -28.92 -15.39 29.98
CA GLY A 262 -30.38 -15.41 30.13
C GLY A 262 -30.97 -14.09 30.63
N GLN A 263 -30.18 -13.21 31.24
CA GLN A 263 -30.67 -11.99 31.90
C GLN A 263 -29.75 -10.77 31.64
N PRO A 264 -30.30 -9.54 31.65
CA PRO A 264 -29.49 -8.32 31.67
C PRO A 264 -28.57 -8.26 32.89
N LEU A 265 -27.34 -7.74 32.69
CA LEU A 265 -26.36 -7.52 33.74
C LEU A 265 -26.18 -6.02 34.00
N ILE A 266 -26.32 -5.61 35.26
CA ILE A 266 -25.98 -4.25 35.70
C ILE A 266 -24.64 -4.32 36.44
N VAL A 267 -23.73 -3.44 36.04
CA VAL A 267 -22.37 -3.39 36.56
C VAL A 267 -21.99 -1.99 37.02
N THR A 268 -21.31 -1.87 38.15
CA THR A 268 -20.64 -0.63 38.58
C THR A 268 -19.15 -0.73 38.25
N ALA A 269 -18.65 0.20 37.45
CA ALA A 269 -17.27 0.20 36.97
C ALA A 269 -16.56 1.50 37.31
N ARG A 270 -15.29 1.40 37.68
CA ARG A 270 -14.34 2.50 37.72
C ARG A 270 -13.65 2.60 36.37
N TYR A 271 -13.72 3.77 35.74
CA TYR A 271 -13.25 4.01 34.38
C TYR A 271 -12.50 5.34 34.27
N ALA A 272 -11.64 5.49 33.26
CA ALA A 272 -10.81 6.68 33.03
C ALA A 272 -11.62 7.87 32.51
N VAL A 273 -11.32 9.11 32.98
CA VAL A 273 -12.04 10.34 32.58
C VAL A 273 -11.14 11.60 32.57
N PRO A 274 -11.11 12.37 31.47
CA PRO A 274 -11.27 11.87 30.10
C PRO A 274 -10.09 10.93 29.79
N PRO A 275 -10.31 9.81 29.09
CA PRO A 275 -9.22 8.89 28.80
C PRO A 275 -8.30 9.47 27.72
N THR A 276 -6.99 9.34 27.94
CA THR A 276 -6.03 9.24 26.83
C THR A 276 -6.27 7.90 26.11
N LYS A 277 -5.93 7.81 24.83
CA LYS A 277 -6.18 6.59 24.02
C LYS A 277 -5.56 5.33 24.64
N ALA A 278 -4.39 5.43 25.26
CA ALA A 278 -3.74 4.30 25.94
C ALA A 278 -4.48 3.85 27.22
N ASP A 279 -5.14 4.77 27.94
CA ASP A 279 -5.83 4.47 29.20
C ASP A 279 -7.35 4.28 29.02
N LEU A 280 -7.80 4.10 27.78
CA LEU A 280 -9.20 3.85 27.47
C LEU A 280 -9.70 2.62 28.24
N THR A 281 -10.76 2.77 29.03
CA THR A 281 -11.37 1.66 29.76
C THR A 281 -12.19 0.80 28.82
N LEU A 282 -11.74 -0.44 28.63
CA LEU A 282 -12.35 -1.41 27.71
C LEU A 282 -13.00 -2.54 28.48
N LEU A 283 -14.21 -2.91 28.07
CA LEU A 283 -14.93 -4.06 28.55
C LEU A 283 -14.89 -5.16 27.48
N ARG A 284 -14.05 -6.17 27.70
CA ARG A 284 -13.92 -7.34 26.81
C ARG A 284 -14.97 -8.39 27.14
N PHE A 285 -15.60 -8.95 26.11
CA PHE A 285 -16.62 -10.00 26.19
C PHE A 285 -16.11 -11.30 25.58
N GLU A 286 -16.05 -12.37 26.36
CA GLU A 286 -15.78 -13.73 25.90
C GLU A 286 -17.09 -14.53 25.89
N MET A 287 -17.66 -14.71 24.68
CA MET A 287 -18.98 -15.28 24.49
C MET A 287 -18.90 -16.79 24.16
N PRO A 288 -19.76 -17.65 24.76
CA PRO A 288 -19.80 -19.08 24.45
C PRO A 288 -20.47 -19.34 23.09
N GLY A 289 -19.96 -20.33 22.35
CA GLY A 289 -20.61 -20.87 21.13
C GLY A 289 -20.77 -19.88 19.97
N ALA A 290 -20.16 -18.69 20.04
CA ALA A 290 -20.02 -17.81 18.88
C ALA A 290 -19.03 -18.49 17.93
N GLY A 291 -19.51 -19.02 16.81
CA GLY A 291 -18.66 -19.67 15.82
C GLY A 291 -17.74 -18.69 15.11
N PHE A 292 -16.69 -18.21 15.78
CA PHE A 292 -15.42 -17.65 15.30
C PHE A 292 -14.47 -17.77 16.52
N PRO A 293 -13.29 -18.39 16.39
CA PRO A 293 -12.68 -19.14 17.49
C PRO A 293 -12.24 -18.20 18.62
N GLU A 294 -12.61 -18.55 19.84
CA GLU A 294 -11.91 -18.22 21.11
C GLU A 294 -11.57 -16.75 21.42
N ALA A 295 -11.95 -15.79 20.57
CA ALA A 295 -11.57 -14.39 20.71
C ALA A 295 -12.80 -13.50 20.82
N GLY A 296 -12.89 -12.83 21.96
CA GLY A 296 -13.95 -11.89 22.28
C GLY A 296 -13.96 -10.61 21.44
N PHE A 297 -14.75 -9.65 21.87
CA PHE A 297 -14.72 -8.27 21.38
C PHE A 297 -14.69 -7.32 22.57
N SER A 298 -14.26 -6.07 22.39
CA SER A 298 -14.26 -5.08 23.47
C SER A 298 -15.14 -3.88 23.15
N VAL A 299 -15.82 -3.35 24.17
CA VAL A 299 -16.56 -2.09 24.10
C VAL A 299 -15.86 -1.06 24.98
N ALA A 300 -15.55 0.12 24.43
CA ALA A 300 -15.04 1.22 25.23
C ALA A 300 -16.18 1.87 26.03
N LEU A 301 -15.96 2.08 27.33
CA LEU A 301 -16.97 2.76 28.16
C LEU A 301 -17.12 4.24 27.77
N GLU A 302 -16.09 4.84 27.19
CA GLU A 302 -16.17 6.19 26.60
C GLU A 302 -17.22 6.25 25.48
N ASP A 303 -17.22 5.28 24.56
CA ASP A 303 -18.17 5.22 23.45
C ASP A 303 -19.60 5.02 23.95
N VAL A 304 -19.79 4.22 25.00
CA VAL A 304 -21.08 3.99 25.67
C VAL A 304 -21.62 5.29 26.26
N LEU A 305 -20.78 6.03 27.00
CA LEU A 305 -21.18 7.28 27.62
C LEU A 305 -21.47 8.36 26.59
N THR A 306 -20.70 8.38 25.51
CA THR A 306 -20.77 9.45 24.52
C THR A 306 -21.87 9.24 23.49
N SER A 307 -22.12 7.99 23.09
CA SER A 307 -23.19 7.64 22.14
C SER A 307 -24.53 7.36 22.83
N GLY A 308 -24.53 7.24 24.16
CA GLY A 308 -25.68 6.84 24.98
C GLY A 308 -26.03 5.35 24.89
N GLY A 309 -25.27 4.56 24.13
CA GLY A 309 -25.46 3.13 23.93
C GLY A 309 -24.66 2.60 22.72
N VAL A 310 -24.07 1.42 22.87
CA VAL A 310 -23.30 0.70 21.84
C VAL A 310 -23.98 -0.64 21.58
N PHE A 311 -24.41 -0.87 20.34
CA PHE A 311 -25.04 -2.12 19.92
C PHE A 311 -24.15 -2.87 18.92
N VAL A 312 -23.57 -3.98 19.38
CA VAL A 312 -22.68 -4.84 18.58
C VAL A 312 -23.53 -5.93 17.91
N ARG A 313 -23.98 -5.67 16.68
CA ARG A 313 -25.03 -6.46 16.00
C ARG A 313 -24.70 -7.95 15.91
N ASP A 314 -23.49 -8.29 15.46
CA ASP A 314 -23.11 -9.70 15.19
C ASP A 314 -23.02 -10.56 16.45
N PHE A 315 -22.90 -9.93 17.62
CA PHE A 315 -22.95 -10.61 18.92
C PHE A 315 -24.30 -10.43 19.63
N GLY A 316 -25.14 -9.52 19.15
CA GLY A 316 -26.42 -9.15 19.75
C GLY A 316 -26.29 -8.48 21.10
N VAL A 317 -25.15 -7.85 21.41
CA VAL A 317 -24.85 -7.24 22.72
C VAL A 317 -25.12 -5.74 22.68
N TYR A 318 -25.85 -5.23 23.66
CA TYR A 318 -26.09 -3.80 23.89
C TYR A 318 -25.51 -3.37 25.22
N VAL A 319 -24.66 -2.34 25.20
CA VAL A 319 -24.06 -1.74 26.40
C VAL A 319 -24.50 -0.28 26.49
N THR A 320 -25.05 0.13 27.63
CA THR A 320 -25.63 1.47 27.85
C THR A 320 -25.35 1.93 29.29
N PRO A 321 -25.33 3.25 29.58
CA PRO A 321 -25.41 3.74 30.96
C PRO A 321 -26.66 3.20 31.67
N ASP A 322 -26.63 3.14 33.01
CA ASP A 322 -27.79 2.77 33.84
C ASP A 322 -28.21 3.95 34.75
N PRO A 323 -29.48 4.42 34.70
CA PRO A 323 -30.55 3.94 33.83
C PRO A 323 -30.28 4.26 32.34
N PRO A 324 -30.80 3.43 31.40
CA PRO A 324 -30.53 3.58 29.98
C PRO A 324 -31.13 4.87 29.39
N PRO A 325 -30.36 5.69 28.66
CA PRO A 325 -30.89 6.82 27.90
C PRO A 325 -31.89 6.38 26.82
N LEU A 326 -31.66 5.20 26.23
CA LEU A 326 -32.56 4.52 25.32
C LEU A 326 -32.59 3.02 25.64
N SER A 327 -33.79 2.42 25.70
CA SER A 327 -33.92 0.96 25.76
C SER A 327 -33.35 0.33 24.47
N LEU A 328 -32.96 -0.95 24.49
CA LEU A 328 -32.52 -1.64 23.28
C LEU A 328 -33.57 -1.60 22.15
N ALA A 329 -34.86 -1.72 22.51
CA ALA A 329 -35.94 -1.62 21.54
C ALA A 329 -36.01 -0.22 20.89
N ASP A 330 -35.83 0.85 21.69
CA ASP A 330 -35.78 2.23 21.18
C ASP A 330 -34.53 2.49 20.34
N TYR A 331 -33.39 1.94 20.75
CA TYR A 331 -32.14 2.04 20.00
C TYR A 331 -32.30 1.38 18.62
N LYS A 332 -32.83 0.16 18.57
CA LYS A 332 -33.11 -0.55 17.31
C LYS A 332 -34.11 0.21 16.43
N ARG A 333 -35.12 0.84 17.02
CA ARG A 333 -36.04 1.74 16.30
C ARG A 333 -35.34 2.99 15.74
N LYS A 334 -34.43 3.61 16.50
CA LYS A 334 -33.65 4.79 16.10
C LYS A 334 -32.75 4.50 14.88
N ILE A 335 -32.22 3.29 14.78
CA ILE A 335 -31.31 2.90 13.68
C ILE A 335 -32.03 2.18 12.53
N ALA A 336 -33.33 1.86 12.68
CA ALA A 336 -34.10 1.18 11.65
C ALA A 336 -34.09 1.96 10.33
N GLY A 337 -33.78 1.28 9.23
CA GLY A 337 -33.72 1.87 7.88
C GLY A 337 -32.40 2.57 7.53
N ARG A 338 -31.47 2.75 8.48
CA ARG A 338 -30.11 3.16 8.17
C ARG A 338 -29.35 2.04 7.46
N GLN A 339 -28.31 2.39 6.71
CA GLN A 339 -27.55 1.47 5.89
C GLN A 339 -26.06 1.81 5.91
N THR A 340 -25.21 0.79 5.78
CA THR A 340 -23.79 1.00 5.50
C THR A 340 -23.62 1.64 4.12
N THR A 341 -22.47 2.26 3.90
CA THR A 341 -22.13 2.89 2.61
C THR A 341 -22.15 1.86 1.48
N LEU A 342 -21.64 0.65 1.72
CA LEU A 342 -21.66 -0.44 0.74
C LEU A 342 -23.08 -0.87 0.37
N ASP A 343 -23.99 -0.96 1.34
CA ASP A 343 -25.40 -1.27 1.08
C ASP A 343 -26.06 -0.20 0.21
N GLN A 344 -25.70 1.08 0.39
CA GLN A 344 -26.16 2.16 -0.47
C GLN A 344 -25.59 2.03 -1.89
N VAL A 345 -24.29 1.71 -2.02
CA VAL A 345 -23.61 1.49 -3.32
C VAL A 345 -24.26 0.37 -4.12
N ARG A 346 -24.62 -0.75 -3.49
CA ARG A 346 -25.31 -1.88 -4.15
C ARG A 346 -26.65 -1.49 -4.77
N ARG A 347 -27.30 -0.44 -4.25
CA ARG A 347 -28.59 0.06 -4.75
C ARG A 347 -28.46 1.11 -5.85
N LEU A 348 -27.29 1.73 -6.00
CA LEU A 348 -27.03 2.73 -7.04
C LEU A 348 -26.67 2.07 -8.37
N PRO A 349 -26.76 2.80 -9.50
CA PRO A 349 -26.19 2.37 -10.76
C PRO A 349 -24.68 2.10 -10.65
N ASP A 350 -24.13 1.35 -11.61
CA ASP A 350 -22.68 1.19 -11.75
C ASP A 350 -22.01 2.57 -11.94
N GLN A 351 -20.84 2.77 -11.33
CA GLN A 351 -20.01 3.94 -11.63
C GLN A 351 -19.62 3.95 -13.10
N THR A 352 -19.53 5.14 -13.70
CA THR A 352 -19.14 5.29 -15.10
C THR A 352 -17.72 5.85 -15.22
N PHE A 353 -17.03 5.46 -16.29
CA PHE A 353 -15.72 6.03 -16.64
C PHE A 353 -15.81 7.56 -16.76
N ALA A 354 -16.83 8.06 -17.48
CA ALA A 354 -17.03 9.49 -17.71
C ALA A 354 -17.22 10.29 -16.41
N ARG A 355 -18.07 9.82 -15.49
CA ARG A 355 -18.30 10.50 -14.21
C ARG A 355 -17.04 10.50 -13.35
N ALA A 356 -16.40 9.34 -13.19
CA ALA A 356 -15.18 9.23 -12.38
C ALA A 356 -14.07 10.12 -12.95
N LYS A 357 -13.86 10.13 -14.27
CA LYS A 357 -12.89 11.01 -14.93
C LYS A 357 -13.17 12.49 -14.64
N GLN A 358 -14.42 12.92 -14.85
CA GLN A 358 -14.80 14.32 -14.70
C GLN A 358 -14.55 14.86 -13.29
N GLN A 359 -14.78 14.05 -12.26
CA GLN A 359 -14.72 14.49 -10.87
C GLN A 359 -13.37 14.24 -10.18
N LEU A 360 -12.64 13.19 -10.60
CA LEU A 360 -11.45 12.71 -9.89
C LEU A 360 -10.13 12.96 -10.62
N LEU A 361 -10.14 13.19 -11.94
CA LEU A 361 -8.90 13.40 -12.68
C LEU A 361 -8.21 14.66 -12.16
N ASN A 362 -7.01 14.47 -11.60
CA ASN A 362 -6.23 15.57 -11.05
C ASN A 362 -5.49 16.30 -12.18
N PRO A 363 -5.85 17.55 -12.52
CA PRO A 363 -5.18 18.28 -13.60
C PRO A 363 -3.69 18.52 -13.33
N LEU A 364 -3.26 18.50 -12.06
CA LEU A 364 -1.86 18.68 -11.71
C LEU A 364 -0.95 17.56 -12.24
N CYS A 365 -1.47 16.35 -12.47
CA CYS A 365 -0.73 15.23 -13.07
C CYS A 365 -0.40 15.46 -14.55
N ALA A 366 -0.94 16.51 -15.19
CA ALA A 366 -0.60 16.86 -16.55
C ALA A 366 0.78 17.56 -16.66
N ARG A 367 1.31 18.12 -15.56
CA ARG A 367 2.55 18.92 -15.59
C ARG A 367 3.82 18.10 -15.83
N ASP A 368 3.75 16.79 -15.61
CA ASP A 368 4.95 15.99 -15.44
C ASP A 368 5.70 15.76 -16.75
N PRO A 369 7.02 15.57 -16.67
CA PRO A 369 7.77 15.12 -17.82
C PRO A 369 7.35 13.69 -18.21
N MET A 370 7.87 13.21 -19.34
CA MET A 370 7.71 11.83 -19.78
C MET A 370 9.08 11.21 -20.01
N ILE A 371 9.32 10.04 -19.41
CA ILE A 371 10.48 9.20 -19.76
C ILE A 371 10.19 8.54 -21.10
N LEU A 372 11.15 8.61 -22.01
CA LEU A 372 11.12 7.98 -23.32
C LEU A 372 12.33 7.05 -23.46
N SER A 373 12.09 5.82 -23.89
CA SER A 373 13.09 4.78 -24.07
C SER A 373 12.56 3.71 -25.02
N LEU A 374 13.40 2.76 -25.43
CA LEU A 374 12.90 1.48 -25.91
C LEU A 374 12.57 0.60 -24.69
N ALA A 375 11.73 -0.42 -24.87
CA ALA A 375 11.38 -1.34 -23.79
C ALA A 375 12.64 -1.90 -23.10
N CYS A 376 12.72 -1.70 -21.80
CA CYS A 376 13.81 -2.11 -20.92
C CYS A 376 15.21 -1.54 -21.28
N ASP A 377 15.34 -0.54 -22.15
CA ASP A 377 16.67 -0.05 -22.56
C ASP A 377 17.32 0.87 -21.51
N ASN A 378 18.64 0.90 -21.41
CA ASN A 378 19.34 1.72 -20.40
C ASN A 378 19.40 3.21 -20.75
N SER A 379 19.11 3.59 -21.99
CA SER A 379 19.07 4.98 -22.47
C SER A 379 17.69 5.59 -22.16
N LYS A 380 17.62 6.42 -21.12
CA LYS A 380 16.40 7.11 -20.70
C LYS A 380 16.46 8.57 -21.08
N PHE A 381 15.56 9.00 -21.96
CA PHE A 381 15.39 10.41 -22.36
C PHE A 381 14.23 11.00 -21.57
N LEU A 382 14.31 12.28 -21.20
CA LEU A 382 13.25 12.97 -20.47
C LEU A 382 12.70 14.13 -21.28
N LEU A 383 11.41 14.09 -21.58
CA LEU A 383 10.72 15.18 -22.25
C LEU A 383 9.88 15.96 -21.22
N GLN A 384 10.23 17.22 -20.97
CA GLN A 384 9.39 18.12 -20.19
C GLN A 384 8.12 18.47 -20.96
N ARG A 385 7.03 18.81 -20.26
CA ARG A 385 5.74 19.15 -20.89
C ARG A 385 5.88 20.25 -21.93
N GLU A 386 6.78 21.21 -21.69
CA GLU A 386 7.05 22.36 -22.53
C GLU A 386 7.80 22.04 -23.83
N GLY A 387 8.22 20.78 -24.03
CA GLY A 387 8.98 20.34 -25.20
C GLY A 387 10.49 20.28 -24.99
N VAL A 388 11.00 20.67 -23.81
CA VAL A 388 12.44 20.57 -23.50
C VAL A 388 12.84 19.10 -23.39
N LEU A 389 13.76 18.67 -24.25
CA LEU A 389 14.35 17.33 -24.19
C LEU A 389 15.63 17.40 -23.35
N VAL A 390 15.71 16.55 -22.32
CA VAL A 390 16.90 16.36 -21.49
C VAL A 390 17.38 14.91 -21.63
N TYR A 391 18.69 14.69 -21.73
CA TYR A 391 19.23 13.36 -22.02
C TYR A 391 20.62 13.11 -21.39
N PRO A 392 20.94 11.84 -21.05
CA PRO A 392 22.13 11.49 -20.28
C PRO A 392 23.40 11.48 -21.14
N ALA A 393 24.56 11.44 -20.46
CA ALA A 393 25.86 11.22 -21.11
C ALA A 393 25.89 9.84 -21.79
N LYS A 394 26.54 9.74 -22.96
CA LYS A 394 26.61 8.46 -23.72
C LYS A 394 27.28 7.36 -22.90
N GLY A 395 26.54 6.27 -22.63
CA GLY A 395 27.03 5.11 -21.88
C GLY A 395 26.79 5.17 -20.37
N ASN A 396 26.00 6.12 -19.87
CA ASN A 396 25.56 6.15 -18.48
C ASN A 396 24.23 5.40 -18.30
N SER A 397 24.07 4.69 -17.18
CA SER A 397 22.86 3.96 -16.80
C SER A 397 22.29 4.58 -15.52
N GLY A 398 21.29 5.45 -15.67
CA GLY A 398 20.61 6.08 -14.53
C GLY A 398 19.57 7.12 -14.97
N VAL A 399 18.50 7.26 -14.18
CA VAL A 399 17.30 8.03 -14.53
C VAL A 399 17.41 9.54 -14.21
N PHE A 400 18.53 10.05 -13.68
CA PHE A 400 18.65 11.49 -13.30
C PHE A 400 20.00 12.16 -13.58
N GLN A 401 20.95 11.47 -14.21
CA GLN A 401 22.23 12.10 -14.59
C GLN A 401 22.12 12.60 -16.03
N TYR A 402 21.44 13.72 -16.18
CA TYR A 402 21.27 14.39 -17.46
C TYR A 402 22.38 15.39 -17.72
N ASP A 403 22.94 15.32 -18.92
CA ASP A 403 24.19 15.98 -19.28
C ASP A 403 24.02 17.10 -20.29
N ALA A 404 22.94 17.03 -21.06
CA ALA A 404 22.63 17.95 -22.14
C ALA A 404 21.12 18.12 -22.31
N ALA A 405 20.74 19.25 -22.88
CA ALA A 405 19.34 19.57 -23.15
C ALA A 405 19.17 20.32 -24.47
N ILE A 406 18.01 20.12 -25.12
CA ILE A 406 17.56 20.91 -26.27
C ILE A 406 16.29 21.65 -25.84
N HIS A 407 16.37 22.97 -25.84
CA HIS A 407 15.29 23.88 -25.48
C HIS A 407 14.69 24.51 -26.75
N PRO A 408 13.50 24.06 -27.19
CA PRO A 408 12.81 24.71 -28.30
C PRO A 408 12.20 26.05 -27.87
N ARG A 409 12.26 27.04 -28.76
CA ARG A 409 11.62 28.34 -28.61
C ARG A 409 10.89 28.69 -29.91
N PHE A 410 9.57 28.66 -29.83
CA PHE A 410 8.63 28.96 -30.91
C PHE A 410 7.56 29.97 -30.48
N LEU A 411 7.56 30.40 -29.20
CA LEU A 411 6.66 31.43 -28.69
C LEU A 411 7.36 32.79 -28.64
N SER A 412 6.68 33.84 -29.13
CA SER A 412 7.20 35.20 -29.27
C SER A 412 7.48 35.93 -27.95
N ALA A 413 6.77 35.56 -26.87
CA ALA A 413 7.05 36.07 -25.53
C ALA A 413 8.21 35.27 -24.91
N PRO A 414 9.25 35.93 -24.33
CA PRO A 414 10.19 35.21 -23.49
C PRO A 414 9.39 34.62 -22.33
N ARG A 415 9.25 33.29 -22.30
CA ARG A 415 9.02 32.62 -21.02
C ARG A 415 10.18 33.09 -20.16
N LYS A 416 9.93 33.98 -19.18
CA LYS A 416 10.86 34.17 -18.04
C LYS A 416 11.31 32.76 -17.72
N GLU A 417 12.60 32.44 -17.77
CA GLU A 417 13.10 31.10 -17.47
C GLU A 417 12.35 30.65 -16.23
N VAL A 418 11.35 29.80 -16.44
CA VAL A 418 10.40 29.50 -15.37
C VAL A 418 11.23 28.56 -14.54
N ASP A 419 11.84 29.11 -13.51
CA ASP A 419 12.69 28.37 -12.61
C ASP A 419 11.93 27.08 -12.25
N ALA A 420 12.59 25.93 -12.36
CA ALA A 420 11.98 24.68 -11.96
C ALA A 420 11.45 24.76 -10.52
N ALA A 421 12.03 25.63 -9.68
CA ALA A 421 11.48 26.00 -8.37
C ALA A 421 10.10 26.66 -8.43
N ARG A 422 9.85 27.52 -9.42
CA ARG A 422 8.58 28.26 -9.61
C ARG A 422 7.48 27.40 -10.25
N ILE A 423 7.80 26.50 -11.19
CA ILE A 423 6.86 25.48 -11.69
C ILE A 423 6.40 24.57 -10.53
N ARG A 424 7.34 24.23 -9.63
CA ARG A 424 7.04 23.45 -8.41
C ARG A 424 6.25 24.24 -7.37
N ALA A 425 6.44 25.56 -7.26
CA ALA A 425 5.80 26.39 -6.24
C ALA A 425 4.43 26.98 -6.64
N GLU A 426 4.18 27.26 -7.93
CA GLU A 426 2.98 28.01 -8.38
C GLU A 426 1.91 27.14 -9.06
N PHE A 427 2.08 25.81 -9.15
CA PHE A 427 1.11 24.89 -9.79
C PHE A 427 0.66 25.33 -11.20
N TYR A 428 1.57 25.93 -11.97
CA TYR A 428 1.27 26.54 -13.27
C TYR A 428 1.24 25.50 -14.39
N ILE A 429 0.17 25.50 -15.19
CA ILE A 429 0.05 24.77 -16.46
C ILE A 429 -0.09 25.83 -17.57
N ASP A 430 0.79 25.81 -18.57
CA ASP A 430 0.66 26.70 -19.72
C ASP A 430 -0.49 26.23 -20.61
N GLU A 431 -1.63 26.93 -20.53
CA GLU A 431 -2.85 26.65 -21.31
C GLU A 431 -2.66 26.88 -22.82
N LYS A 432 -1.58 27.55 -23.26
CA LYS A 432 -1.25 27.68 -24.68
C LYS A 432 -0.65 26.42 -25.29
N LEU A 433 -0.28 25.45 -24.44
CA LEU A 433 0.25 24.15 -24.85
C LEU A 433 -0.77 23.05 -24.63
N GLU A 434 -0.96 22.25 -25.66
CA GLU A 434 -1.64 20.95 -25.59
C GLU A 434 -0.60 19.85 -25.76
N ARG A 435 -0.74 18.74 -25.00
CA ARG A 435 0.09 17.54 -25.17
C ARG A 435 -0.79 16.30 -25.12
N HIS A 436 -0.52 15.37 -26.03
CA HIS A 436 -1.18 14.06 -26.07
C HIS A 436 -0.22 13.00 -26.63
N LEU A 437 -0.58 11.73 -26.46
CA LEU A 437 0.14 10.61 -27.08
C LEU A 437 -0.40 10.31 -28.48
N GLU A 438 0.48 10.07 -29.44
CA GLU A 438 0.08 9.74 -30.82
C GLU A 438 -0.75 8.43 -30.84
N ASN A 439 -1.88 8.44 -31.56
CA ASN A 439 -2.90 7.38 -31.54
C ASN A 439 -3.39 7.00 -30.12
N GLY A 440 -3.29 7.89 -29.14
CA GLY A 440 -3.84 7.74 -27.79
C GLY A 440 -2.90 7.11 -26.77
N TRP A 441 -1.97 6.24 -27.17
CA TRP A 441 -1.15 5.47 -26.21
C TRP A 441 0.29 5.19 -26.63
N TYR A 442 0.69 5.40 -27.89
CA TYR A 442 2.09 5.19 -28.25
C TYR A 442 2.98 6.14 -27.44
N PRO A 443 4.20 5.74 -27.04
CA PRO A 443 5.13 6.62 -26.34
C PRO A 443 5.78 7.62 -27.31
N ILE A 444 4.92 8.38 -27.97
CA ILE A 444 5.18 9.41 -28.96
C ILE A 444 4.38 10.64 -28.52
N PRO A 445 4.84 11.39 -27.51
CA PRO A 445 4.21 12.65 -27.11
C PRO A 445 4.26 13.67 -28.25
N VAL A 446 3.11 14.29 -28.49
CA VAL A 446 2.89 15.38 -29.43
C VAL A 446 2.51 16.62 -28.64
N VAL A 447 3.37 17.64 -28.65
CA VAL A 447 3.11 18.95 -28.06
C VAL A 447 2.69 19.90 -29.17
N THR A 448 1.61 20.64 -29.00
CA THR A 448 1.11 21.62 -29.96
C THR A 448 0.86 22.96 -29.31
N ALA A 449 1.05 24.03 -30.09
CA ALA A 449 0.75 25.40 -29.69
C ALA A 449 0.24 26.21 -30.88
N LYS A 450 -0.62 27.19 -30.60
CA LYS A 450 -1.08 28.16 -31.60
C LYS A 450 -0.58 29.55 -31.24
N GLU A 451 0.12 30.18 -32.16
CA GLU A 451 0.58 31.57 -31.98
C GLU A 451 0.59 32.30 -33.33
N GLN A 452 0.12 33.55 -33.36
CA GLN A 452 0.12 34.39 -34.57
C GLN A 452 -0.54 33.72 -35.80
N GLY A 453 -1.55 32.86 -35.58
CA GLY A 453 -2.23 32.13 -36.65
C GLY A 453 -1.47 30.89 -37.15
N LEU A 454 -0.27 30.62 -36.64
CA LEU A 454 0.53 29.43 -36.95
C LEU A 454 0.27 28.31 -35.94
N LEU A 455 0.28 27.08 -36.43
CA LEU A 455 0.23 25.88 -35.61
C LEU A 455 1.64 25.29 -35.51
N TRP A 456 2.22 25.33 -34.31
CA TRP A 456 3.46 24.65 -34.00
C TRP A 456 3.17 23.24 -33.45
N ARG A 457 4.03 22.28 -33.80
CA ARG A 457 3.98 20.91 -33.31
C ARG A 457 5.38 20.36 -33.06
N GLN A 458 5.58 19.74 -31.90
CA GLN A 458 6.72 18.87 -31.60
C GLN A 458 6.25 17.43 -31.44
N ARG A 459 6.81 16.50 -32.21
CA ARG A 459 6.61 15.06 -32.07
C ARG A 459 7.92 14.43 -31.60
N THR A 460 7.90 13.74 -30.47
CA THR A 460 9.13 13.15 -29.88
C THR A 460 8.97 11.65 -29.66
N PHE A 461 9.95 10.84 -30.04
CA PHE A 461 9.90 9.38 -29.84
C PHE A 461 11.28 8.72 -29.88
N ILE A 462 11.38 7.48 -29.42
CA ILE A 462 12.61 6.66 -29.52
C ILE A 462 12.42 5.57 -30.55
N ALA A 463 13.23 5.59 -31.61
CA ALA A 463 13.18 4.62 -32.69
C ALA A 463 14.27 3.54 -32.54
N PRO A 464 13.96 2.26 -32.81
CA PRO A 464 14.98 1.22 -32.98
C PRO A 464 15.70 1.46 -34.33
N PHE A 465 16.93 1.97 -34.26
CA PHE A 465 17.66 2.47 -35.42
C PHE A 465 18.26 1.36 -36.29
N ASP A 466 18.80 0.32 -35.66
CA ASP A 466 19.37 -0.84 -36.34
C ASP A 466 18.29 -1.76 -36.93
N LYS A 467 18.69 -2.64 -37.86
CA LYS A 467 17.84 -3.74 -38.33
C LYS A 467 17.85 -4.87 -37.30
N ASP A 468 16.81 -5.69 -37.30
CA ASP A 468 16.71 -6.88 -36.46
C ASP A 468 17.75 -7.92 -36.91
N THR A 469 18.72 -8.27 -36.05
CA THR A 469 19.90 -9.05 -36.46
C THR A 469 20.30 -10.18 -35.50
N SER A 470 19.57 -10.46 -34.42
CA SER A 470 20.03 -11.40 -33.37
C SER A 470 19.23 -12.71 -33.29
N PRO A 471 19.81 -13.87 -33.69
CA PRO A 471 19.25 -15.18 -33.37
C PRO A 471 19.32 -15.47 -31.86
N GLY A 472 18.23 -15.94 -31.26
CA GLY A 472 18.23 -16.49 -29.89
C GLY A 472 17.96 -15.52 -28.73
N ARG A 473 17.48 -14.29 -29.01
CA ARG A 473 17.00 -13.33 -27.99
C ARG A 473 15.68 -12.70 -28.46
N PRO A 474 14.82 -12.14 -27.57
CA PRO A 474 13.66 -11.39 -28.02
C PRO A 474 14.12 -10.24 -28.93
N ALA A 475 13.61 -10.18 -30.16
CA ALA A 475 14.04 -9.24 -31.20
C ALA A 475 13.95 -7.75 -30.82
N TRP A 476 13.30 -7.44 -29.69
CA TRP A 476 13.08 -6.10 -29.18
C TRP A 476 14.16 -5.61 -28.21
N ILE A 477 14.94 -6.48 -27.55
CA ILE A 477 15.91 -6.05 -26.52
C ILE A 477 17.26 -5.62 -27.15
N ASN A 478 17.97 -4.67 -26.52
CA ASN A 478 19.31 -4.18 -26.92
C ASN A 478 19.43 -3.59 -28.33
N ARG A 479 18.34 -3.00 -28.84
CA ARG A 479 18.33 -2.27 -30.12
C ARG A 479 18.99 -0.90 -29.95
N LYS A 480 19.59 -0.35 -31.00
CA LYS A 480 20.17 1.01 -30.96
C LYS A 480 19.07 2.06 -30.79
N PRO A 481 18.95 2.76 -29.65
CA PRO A 481 17.85 3.67 -29.39
C PRO A 481 18.17 5.07 -29.93
N LEU A 482 17.45 5.52 -30.96
CA LEU A 482 17.59 6.88 -31.51
C LEU A 482 16.42 7.74 -31.03
N CYS A 483 16.70 8.73 -30.19
CA CYS A 483 15.70 9.74 -29.86
C CYS A 483 15.54 10.71 -31.03
N VAL A 484 14.30 10.88 -31.49
CA VAL A 484 13.92 11.72 -32.61
C VAL A 484 12.97 12.80 -32.10
N VAL A 485 13.30 14.06 -32.35
CA VAL A 485 12.44 15.21 -32.08
C VAL A 485 12.16 15.93 -33.39
N GLU A 486 10.94 15.80 -33.87
CA GLU A 486 10.46 16.56 -35.03
C GLU A 486 9.82 17.86 -34.55
N TYR A 487 10.33 18.98 -35.03
CA TYR A 487 9.71 20.29 -34.87
C TYR A 487 9.09 20.70 -36.19
N SER A 488 7.82 21.06 -36.18
CA SER A 488 7.09 21.45 -37.38
C SER A 488 6.17 22.64 -37.13
N MET A 489 5.94 23.39 -38.20
CA MET A 489 5.01 24.52 -38.21
C MET A 489 4.12 24.43 -39.44
N GLU A 490 2.85 24.77 -39.27
CA GLU A 490 1.85 24.83 -40.33
C GLU A 490 1.16 26.19 -40.29
N ASN A 491 0.94 26.78 -41.46
CA ASN A 491 0.16 28.00 -41.61
C ASN A 491 -1.26 27.67 -42.13
N PRO A 492 -2.25 27.47 -41.25
CA PRO A 492 -3.64 27.23 -41.67
C PRO A 492 -4.33 28.50 -42.21
N GLY A 493 -3.67 29.66 -42.15
CA GLY A 493 -4.19 30.94 -42.59
C GLY A 493 -4.22 31.10 -44.11
N LYS A 494 -4.78 32.22 -44.55
CA LYS A 494 -4.91 32.60 -45.97
C LYS A 494 -3.73 33.42 -46.49
N ASP A 495 -2.95 34.00 -45.58
CA ASP A 495 -1.82 34.88 -45.88
C ASP A 495 -0.51 34.24 -45.46
N ALA A 496 0.59 34.62 -46.11
CA ALA A 496 1.92 34.21 -45.68
C ALA A 496 2.29 34.84 -44.33
N ALA A 497 3.01 34.09 -43.49
CA ALA A 497 3.41 34.55 -42.16
C ALA A 497 4.94 34.51 -42.02
N GLU A 498 5.54 35.64 -41.61
CA GLU A 498 6.94 35.67 -41.18
C GLU A 498 7.07 35.19 -39.75
N THR A 499 8.08 34.36 -39.49
CA THR A 499 8.28 33.79 -38.16
C THR A 499 9.73 33.34 -37.97
N SER A 500 10.06 33.00 -36.72
CA SER A 500 11.32 32.35 -36.38
C SER A 500 11.10 31.13 -35.49
N PHE A 501 12.07 30.23 -35.51
CA PHE A 501 12.17 29.09 -34.61
C PHE A 501 13.60 29.01 -34.09
N SER A 502 13.80 28.73 -32.81
CA SER A 502 15.14 28.53 -32.30
C SER A 502 15.26 27.34 -31.35
N LEU A 503 16.45 26.75 -31.35
CA LEU A 503 16.88 25.69 -30.45
C LEU A 503 18.05 26.20 -29.64
N ARG A 504 17.90 26.27 -28.32
CA ARG A 504 19.03 26.47 -27.42
C ARG A 504 19.52 25.10 -26.93
N VAL A 505 20.79 24.82 -27.10
CA VAL A 505 21.42 23.57 -26.67
C VAL A 505 22.26 23.84 -25.42
N ALA A 506 22.14 23.01 -24.40
CA ALA A 506 22.91 23.14 -23.16
C ALA A 506 23.76 21.88 -22.92
N GLY A 507 24.88 22.03 -22.19
CA GLY A 507 25.71 20.91 -21.73
C GLY A 507 26.55 20.22 -22.81
N VAL A 508 26.91 20.95 -23.87
CA VAL A 508 27.69 20.46 -25.03
C VAL A 508 28.90 21.36 -25.30
N ASP A 509 29.92 20.84 -25.99
CA ASP A 509 31.20 21.54 -26.17
C ASP A 509 31.21 22.41 -27.44
N SER A 510 30.56 21.96 -28.52
CA SER A 510 30.48 22.73 -29.75
C SER A 510 29.26 22.40 -30.61
N ILE A 511 28.84 23.39 -31.41
CA ILE A 511 27.76 23.31 -32.39
C ILE A 511 28.37 23.74 -33.73
N LYS A 512 28.34 22.85 -34.74
CA LYS A 512 28.98 23.08 -36.04
C LYS A 512 28.00 22.87 -37.18
N GLU A 513 28.00 23.78 -38.13
CA GLU A 513 27.27 23.59 -39.39
C GLU A 513 27.93 22.48 -40.22
N VAL A 514 27.10 21.64 -40.82
CA VAL A 514 27.49 20.52 -41.69
C VAL A 514 26.57 20.50 -42.92
N GLU A 515 26.91 19.72 -43.95
CA GLU A 515 26.23 19.74 -45.25
C GLU A 515 24.69 19.67 -45.15
N ARG A 516 24.19 18.77 -44.28
CA ARG A 516 22.75 18.49 -44.11
C ARG A 516 22.10 19.19 -42.91
N GLY A 517 22.80 20.05 -42.18
CA GLY A 517 22.26 20.73 -41.01
C GLY A 517 23.29 21.09 -39.96
N VAL A 518 23.09 20.66 -38.71
CA VAL A 518 23.95 21.05 -37.57
C VAL A 518 24.35 19.83 -36.75
N ALA A 519 25.65 19.64 -36.56
CA ALA A 519 26.22 18.62 -35.69
C ALA A 519 26.56 19.21 -34.31
N ILE A 520 26.06 18.58 -33.26
CA ILE A 520 26.27 18.99 -31.86
C ILE A 520 27.20 17.97 -31.20
N GLN A 521 28.32 18.44 -30.63
CA GLN A 521 29.42 17.60 -30.17
C GLN A 521 29.71 17.84 -28.68
N LYS A 522 30.05 16.75 -27.97
CA LYS A 522 30.66 16.79 -26.63
C LYS A 522 31.74 15.70 -26.56
N GLY A 523 32.98 16.11 -26.31
CA GLY A 523 34.17 15.31 -26.52
C GLY A 523 34.26 14.81 -27.97
N MET A 524 34.63 13.53 -28.13
CA MET A 524 34.73 12.87 -29.44
C MET A 524 33.42 12.20 -29.90
N ASN A 525 32.27 12.60 -29.37
CA ASN A 525 30.99 11.98 -29.71
C ASN A 525 29.99 13.00 -30.28
N LEU A 526 29.23 12.57 -31.29
CA LEU A 526 28.02 13.23 -31.74
C LEU A 526 26.94 13.10 -30.66
N TYR A 527 26.57 14.22 -30.05
CA TYR A 527 25.53 14.26 -29.03
C TYR A 527 24.15 14.38 -29.66
N ALA A 528 24.02 15.20 -30.69
CA ALA A 528 22.81 15.35 -31.50
C ALA A 528 23.16 15.78 -32.94
N PHE A 529 22.30 15.44 -33.89
CA PHE A 529 22.34 15.96 -35.26
C PHE A 529 20.98 16.58 -35.59
N ILE A 530 20.96 17.84 -36.03
CA ILE A 530 19.75 18.51 -36.48
C ILE A 530 19.74 18.48 -38.01
N ASP A 531 18.85 17.67 -38.59
CA ASP A 531 18.60 17.62 -40.01
C ASP A 531 17.70 18.79 -40.42
N ARG A 532 18.21 19.65 -41.30
CA ARG A 532 17.50 20.83 -41.82
C ARG A 532 16.90 20.63 -43.21
N SER A 533 16.93 19.42 -43.77
CA SER A 533 16.48 19.15 -45.14
C SER A 533 15.03 19.60 -45.43
N GLY A 534 14.16 19.57 -44.42
CA GLY A 534 12.79 20.10 -44.48
C GLY A 534 12.63 21.62 -44.31
N ALA A 535 13.75 22.33 -44.12
CA ALA A 535 13.84 23.76 -43.79
C ALA A 535 14.86 24.51 -44.66
N ASN A 536 15.36 23.92 -45.75
CA ASN A 536 16.43 24.49 -46.59
C ASN A 536 16.14 25.90 -47.13
N GLN A 537 14.86 26.31 -47.17
CA GLN A 537 14.42 27.62 -47.65
C GLN A 537 14.55 28.73 -46.59
N TRP A 538 14.76 28.38 -45.32
CA TRP A 538 14.88 29.33 -44.22
C TRP A 538 16.34 29.66 -43.90
N ARG A 539 16.59 30.89 -43.48
CA ARG A 539 17.92 31.34 -43.07
C ARG A 539 18.25 30.73 -41.71
N GLN A 540 19.37 30.02 -41.62
CA GLN A 540 19.94 29.52 -40.36
C GLN A 540 21.03 30.46 -39.84
N ALA A 541 21.03 30.70 -38.53
CA ALA A 541 22.11 31.37 -37.82
C ALA A 541 22.48 30.56 -36.57
N ILE A 542 23.77 30.47 -36.27
CA ILE A 542 24.29 29.84 -35.05
C ILE A 542 25.03 30.91 -34.25
N THR A 543 24.67 31.08 -32.97
CA THR A 543 25.32 32.03 -32.06
C THR A 543 25.50 31.35 -30.71
N ASP A 544 26.75 31.09 -30.33
CA ASP A 544 27.13 30.30 -29.16
C ASP A 544 26.40 28.95 -29.11
N ASN A 545 25.37 28.86 -28.26
CA ASN A 545 24.57 27.68 -28.01
C ASN A 545 23.15 27.76 -28.59
N LEU A 546 22.87 28.77 -29.41
CA LEU A 546 21.58 29.03 -30.03
C LEU A 546 21.64 28.76 -31.54
N ILE A 547 20.69 27.99 -32.05
CA ILE A 547 20.46 27.75 -33.47
C ILE A 547 19.12 28.41 -33.81
N GLU A 548 19.13 29.42 -34.67
CA GLU A 548 17.94 30.17 -35.07
C GLU A 548 17.65 29.95 -36.55
N TYR A 549 16.37 29.71 -36.87
CA TYR A 549 15.83 29.62 -38.22
C TYR A 549 14.83 30.77 -38.40
N ARG A 550 14.96 31.53 -39.48
CA ARG A 550 14.02 32.60 -39.85
C ARG A 550 13.54 32.44 -41.28
N GLY A 551 12.25 32.66 -41.50
CA GLY A 551 11.68 32.67 -42.84
C GLY A 551 10.18 32.93 -42.85
N THR A 552 9.60 32.77 -44.04
CA THR A 552 8.18 32.97 -44.29
C THR A 552 7.52 31.62 -44.56
N ILE A 553 6.38 31.33 -43.94
CA ILE A 553 5.52 30.18 -44.27
C ILE A 553 4.37 30.67 -45.16
N PRO A 554 4.26 30.22 -46.42
CA PRO A 554 3.10 30.50 -47.27
C PRO A 554 1.79 30.02 -46.64
N ALA A 555 0.66 30.54 -47.10
CA ALA A 555 -0.66 30.01 -46.75
C ALA A 555 -0.75 28.51 -47.08
N GLY A 556 -1.21 27.68 -46.14
CA GLY A 556 -1.21 26.22 -46.23
C GLY A 556 0.19 25.57 -46.21
N GLY A 557 1.25 26.36 -46.08
CA GLY A 557 2.64 25.90 -46.07
C GLY A 557 3.00 25.15 -44.80
N LYS A 558 3.99 24.26 -44.92
CA LYS A 558 4.57 23.49 -43.82
C LYS A 558 6.07 23.65 -43.79
N TRP A 559 6.62 23.66 -42.58
CA TRP A 559 8.04 23.75 -42.31
C TRP A 559 8.44 22.71 -41.27
N ARG A 560 9.61 22.08 -41.40
CA ARG A 560 10.09 21.06 -40.44
C ARG A 560 11.61 21.00 -40.29
N VAL A 561 12.06 20.71 -39.07
CA VAL A 561 13.44 20.30 -38.74
C VAL A 561 13.40 19.11 -37.78
N VAL A 562 14.40 18.23 -37.85
CA VAL A 562 14.43 17.00 -37.04
C VAL A 562 15.73 16.91 -36.26
N ALA A 563 15.65 16.83 -34.93
CA ALA A 563 16.79 16.53 -34.08
C ALA A 563 16.88 15.02 -33.82
N CYS A 564 18.05 14.44 -34.12
CA CYS A 564 18.40 13.04 -33.92
C CYS A 564 19.45 12.94 -32.80
N VAL A 565 19.10 12.32 -31.68
CA VAL A 565 19.94 12.17 -30.49
C VAL A 565 20.22 10.67 -30.26
N PRO A 566 21.38 10.14 -30.69
CA PRO A 566 21.67 8.71 -30.59
C PRO A 566 21.90 8.27 -29.15
N GLY A 567 21.29 7.19 -28.65
CA GLY A 567 21.58 6.68 -27.29
C GLY A 567 22.92 5.93 -27.16
N TRP A 568 23.61 5.71 -28.28
CA TRP A 568 24.93 5.07 -28.35
C TRP A 568 26.01 6.07 -28.79
N ARG A 569 27.28 5.64 -28.76
CA ARG A 569 28.40 6.47 -29.22
C ARG A 569 28.45 6.49 -30.75
N VAL A 570 28.50 7.70 -31.32
CA VAL A 570 28.60 7.96 -32.77
C VAL A 570 29.71 9.00 -32.98
N PRO A 571 30.69 8.76 -33.87
CA PRO A 571 31.67 9.78 -34.25
C PRO A 571 31.00 11.01 -34.90
N PRO A 572 31.43 12.24 -34.62
CA PRO A 572 30.83 13.44 -35.20
C PRO A 572 30.78 13.49 -36.73
N GLU A 573 31.76 12.88 -37.41
CA GLU A 573 31.85 12.75 -38.86
C GLU A 573 30.74 11.86 -39.45
N ASP A 574 30.17 10.95 -38.66
CA ASP A 574 29.14 10.00 -39.10
C ASP A 574 27.71 10.56 -38.99
N TYR A 575 27.54 11.87 -38.81
CA TYR A 575 26.23 12.50 -38.63
C TYR A 575 25.22 12.15 -39.73
N ALA A 576 25.69 11.99 -40.97
CA ALA A 576 24.85 11.68 -42.12
C ALA A 576 24.18 10.29 -42.01
N SER A 577 24.75 9.36 -41.23
CA SER A 577 24.16 8.05 -40.99
C SER A 577 22.82 8.14 -40.24
N LEU A 578 22.63 9.17 -39.42
CA LEU A 578 21.40 9.38 -38.64
C LEU A 578 20.28 10.03 -39.48
N ALA A 579 20.58 10.51 -40.69
CA ALA A 579 19.67 11.26 -41.54
C ALA A 579 18.67 10.35 -42.29
N VAL A 580 17.84 9.65 -41.52
CA VAL A 580 16.74 8.78 -41.98
C VAL A 580 15.44 9.58 -41.97
N ASP A 581 14.56 9.31 -42.95
CA ASP A 581 13.24 9.93 -42.99
C ASP A 581 12.46 9.69 -41.68
N VAL A 582 11.89 10.77 -41.13
CA VAL A 582 11.22 10.77 -39.83
C VAL A 582 9.98 9.88 -39.80
N GLU A 583 9.23 9.79 -40.90
CA GLU A 583 8.03 8.93 -40.96
C GLU A 583 8.41 7.46 -40.99
N VAL A 584 9.54 7.13 -41.64
CA VAL A 584 10.10 5.77 -41.58
C VAL A 584 10.48 5.41 -40.15
N LEU A 585 11.12 6.32 -39.41
CA LEU A 585 11.46 6.09 -38.00
C LEU A 585 10.21 5.99 -37.12
N ALA A 586 9.20 6.84 -37.33
CA ALA A 586 7.93 6.80 -36.59
C ALA A 586 7.17 5.48 -36.84
N SER A 587 7.10 5.02 -38.10
CA SER A 587 6.49 3.73 -38.44
C SER A 587 7.21 2.56 -37.76
N ARG A 588 8.55 2.57 -37.77
CA ARG A 588 9.35 1.55 -37.07
C ARG A 588 9.07 1.52 -35.57
N THR A 589 8.93 2.69 -34.94
CA THR A 589 8.57 2.80 -33.52
C THR A 589 7.19 2.20 -33.25
N LYS A 590 6.18 2.52 -34.06
CA LYS A 590 4.83 1.95 -33.92
C LYS A 590 4.81 0.44 -34.11
N ASP A 591 5.52 -0.07 -35.12
CA ASP A 591 5.68 -1.49 -35.38
C ASP A 591 6.41 -2.21 -34.24
N TYR A 592 7.43 -1.58 -33.65
CA TYR A 592 8.18 -2.10 -32.51
C TYR A 592 7.27 -2.32 -31.29
N TRP A 593 6.52 -1.30 -30.88
CA TRP A 593 5.62 -1.41 -29.73
C TRP A 593 4.44 -2.35 -29.99
N ARG A 594 3.92 -2.39 -31.22
CA ARG A 594 2.89 -3.36 -31.60
C ARG A 594 3.39 -4.79 -31.42
N ARG A 595 4.59 -5.13 -31.90
CA ARG A 595 5.16 -6.48 -31.75
C ARG A 595 5.37 -6.92 -30.29
N ILE A 596 5.64 -5.98 -29.39
CA ILE A 596 5.79 -6.25 -27.96
C ILE A 596 4.42 -6.54 -27.32
N LEU A 597 3.38 -5.78 -27.69
CA LEU A 597 2.06 -5.90 -27.08
C LEU A 597 1.19 -6.99 -27.73
N ASP A 598 1.34 -7.29 -29.01
CA ASP A 598 0.55 -8.30 -29.74
C ASP A 598 0.42 -9.66 -29.01
N PRO A 599 1.50 -10.26 -28.44
CA PRO A 599 1.40 -11.51 -27.69
C PRO A 599 0.83 -11.34 -26.27
N ALA A 600 0.85 -10.13 -25.73
CA ALA A 600 0.31 -9.80 -24.41
C ALA A 600 -1.23 -9.73 -24.44
N MET A 601 -1.85 -9.60 -23.27
CA MET A 601 -3.29 -9.48 -23.11
C MET A 601 -3.82 -8.24 -23.83
N GLN A 602 -4.76 -8.45 -24.75
CA GLN A 602 -5.44 -7.40 -25.49
C GLN A 602 -6.85 -7.22 -24.95
N ILE A 603 -7.20 -5.98 -24.61
CA ILE A 603 -8.51 -5.59 -24.09
C ILE A 603 -9.10 -4.53 -25.00
N GLU A 604 -10.31 -4.80 -25.49
CA GLU A 604 -11.14 -3.86 -26.25
C GLU A 604 -12.48 -3.71 -25.53
N THR A 605 -12.74 -2.52 -25.02
CA THR A 605 -14.00 -2.10 -24.42
C THR A 605 -14.65 -0.99 -25.25
N PRO A 606 -15.94 -0.68 -25.04
CA PRO A 606 -16.57 0.50 -25.63
C PRO A 606 -15.91 1.83 -25.21
N GLU A 607 -15.11 1.84 -24.14
CA GLU A 607 -14.39 3.02 -23.66
C GLU A 607 -12.99 3.09 -24.28
N ALA A 608 -12.87 3.77 -25.43
CA ALA A 608 -11.60 3.87 -26.16
C ALA A 608 -10.43 4.38 -25.29
N GLN A 609 -10.67 5.39 -24.46
CA GLN A 609 -9.64 5.95 -23.56
C GLN A 609 -9.19 4.96 -22.49
N LEU A 610 -10.07 4.10 -21.99
CA LEU A 610 -9.66 3.05 -21.05
C LEU A 610 -8.73 2.05 -21.74
N ASN A 611 -9.04 1.67 -22.98
CA ASN A 611 -8.19 0.78 -23.76
C ASN A 611 -6.78 1.39 -23.95
N ASP A 612 -6.70 2.70 -24.16
CA ASP A 612 -5.43 3.43 -24.27
C ASP A 612 -4.67 3.48 -22.95
N ILE A 613 -5.35 3.74 -21.82
CA ILE A 613 -4.75 3.69 -20.48
C ILE A 613 -4.17 2.31 -20.17
N ILE A 614 -4.87 1.23 -20.54
CA ILE A 614 -4.40 -0.15 -20.34
C ILE A 614 -3.11 -0.42 -21.14
N ARG A 615 -3.05 0.00 -22.41
CA ARG A 615 -1.84 -0.16 -23.23
C ARG A 615 -0.70 0.70 -22.71
N ALA A 616 -0.98 1.97 -22.41
CA ALA A 616 0.02 2.91 -21.88
C ALA A 616 0.58 2.45 -20.53
N SER A 617 -0.20 1.82 -19.66
CA SER A 617 0.28 1.28 -18.38
C SER A 617 1.34 0.19 -18.56
N GLN A 618 1.17 -0.69 -19.56
CA GLN A 618 2.18 -1.70 -19.91
C GLN A 618 3.43 -1.03 -20.47
N VAL A 619 3.27 -0.09 -21.41
CA VAL A 619 4.38 0.65 -22.04
C VAL A 619 5.17 1.44 -21.00
N ASN A 620 4.52 2.25 -20.17
CA ASN A 620 5.15 3.06 -19.12
C ASN A 620 5.96 2.19 -18.15
N SER A 621 5.47 1.02 -17.78
CA SER A 621 6.23 0.08 -16.94
C SER A 621 7.51 -0.40 -17.66
N LEU A 622 7.41 -0.81 -18.92
CA LEU A 622 8.56 -1.25 -19.74
C LEU A 622 9.55 -0.13 -20.04
N LEU A 623 9.09 1.11 -20.14
CA LEU A 623 9.93 2.30 -20.32
C LEU A 623 10.82 2.58 -19.10
N LEU A 624 10.37 2.20 -17.90
CA LEU A 624 11.11 2.42 -16.65
C LEU A 624 12.16 1.34 -16.39
N PHE A 625 11.89 0.10 -16.80
CA PHE A 625 12.78 -1.04 -16.54
C PHE A 625 14.11 -0.89 -17.29
N CYS A 626 15.16 -1.52 -16.77
CA CYS A 626 16.51 -1.42 -17.31
C CYS A 626 17.05 -2.80 -17.71
N ASN A 627 17.92 -2.80 -18.69
CA ASN A 627 18.54 -4.00 -19.23
C ASN A 627 19.77 -4.35 -18.39
N HIS A 628 19.87 -5.61 -17.97
CA HIS A 628 20.97 -6.10 -17.16
C HIS A 628 21.60 -7.35 -17.78
N GLN A 629 22.95 -7.44 -17.71
CA GLN A 629 23.72 -8.55 -18.30
C GLN A 629 23.36 -8.85 -19.76
N ASP A 630 23.34 -7.82 -20.61
CA ASP A 630 23.02 -7.91 -22.03
C ASP A 630 21.68 -8.62 -22.33
N GLY A 631 20.66 -8.39 -21.52
CA GLY A 631 19.30 -8.91 -21.72
C GLY A 631 19.06 -10.28 -21.13
N LYS A 632 19.98 -10.80 -20.30
CA LYS A 632 19.75 -12.01 -19.51
C LYS A 632 18.84 -11.76 -18.31
N LEU A 633 18.85 -10.54 -17.79
CA LEU A 633 18.08 -10.11 -16.63
C LEU A 633 17.48 -8.74 -16.92
N ILE A 634 16.33 -8.45 -16.33
CA ILE A 634 15.69 -7.14 -16.42
C ILE A 634 15.63 -6.54 -15.02
N GLU A 635 16.25 -5.37 -14.85
CA GLU A 635 16.18 -4.60 -13.61
C GLU A 635 14.84 -3.87 -13.57
N PRO A 636 13.90 -4.25 -12.69
CA PRO A 636 12.63 -3.56 -12.56
C PRO A 636 12.82 -2.23 -11.82
N SER A 637 11.84 -1.33 -11.92
CA SER A 637 11.84 -0.04 -11.24
C SER A 637 10.52 0.17 -10.49
N GLY A 638 10.59 0.83 -9.33
CA GLY A 638 9.42 1.23 -8.55
C GLY A 638 8.71 2.48 -9.11
N GLY A 639 9.42 3.28 -9.93
CA GLY A 639 8.93 4.52 -10.51
C GLY A 639 10.05 5.33 -11.17
N SER A 640 9.74 6.49 -11.74
CA SER A 640 10.73 7.32 -12.45
C SER A 640 11.98 7.61 -11.61
N SER A 641 11.80 7.92 -10.32
CA SER A 641 12.84 8.24 -9.35
C SER A 641 13.24 7.12 -8.41
N ILE A 642 12.61 5.96 -8.57
CA ILE A 642 12.74 4.84 -7.67
C ILE A 642 13.35 3.67 -8.45
N GLY A 643 14.55 3.25 -8.01
CA GLY A 643 15.26 2.11 -8.57
C GLY A 643 14.54 0.77 -8.33
N PRO A 644 15.26 -0.36 -8.34
CA PRO A 644 14.70 -1.69 -8.10
C PRO A 644 14.37 -1.91 -6.60
N LEU A 645 13.48 -1.08 -6.06
CA LEU A 645 12.98 -1.23 -4.70
C LEU A 645 12.15 -2.50 -4.65
N ASP A 646 12.65 -3.47 -3.92
CA ASP A 646 12.08 -4.82 -3.78
C ASP A 646 10.58 -4.79 -3.44
N THR A 647 10.17 -3.95 -2.50
CA THR A 647 8.78 -3.89 -2.03
C THR A 647 7.79 -3.23 -3.01
N LEU A 648 8.27 -2.34 -3.89
CA LEU A 648 7.43 -1.67 -4.88
C LEU A 648 7.43 -2.41 -6.22
N ALA A 649 8.60 -2.87 -6.67
CA ALA A 649 8.75 -3.51 -7.98
C ALA A 649 7.92 -4.80 -8.12
N GLN A 650 7.68 -5.54 -7.02
CA GLN A 650 6.89 -6.79 -7.05
C GLN A 650 5.49 -6.60 -7.62
N CYS A 651 4.81 -5.48 -7.33
CA CYS A 651 3.46 -5.23 -7.83
C CYS A 651 3.46 -4.97 -9.34
N THR A 652 4.45 -4.23 -9.84
CA THR A 652 4.64 -4.01 -11.29
C THR A 652 4.93 -5.30 -12.02
N ILE A 653 5.84 -6.14 -11.47
CA ILE A 653 6.17 -7.46 -12.03
C ILE A 653 4.90 -8.32 -12.14
N ASN A 654 4.13 -8.43 -11.05
CA ASN A 654 2.89 -9.20 -11.05
C ASN A 654 1.84 -8.64 -12.03
N GLY A 655 1.69 -7.32 -12.09
CA GLY A 655 0.76 -6.66 -13.02
C GLY A 655 1.12 -6.90 -14.49
N LEU A 656 2.40 -6.83 -14.83
CA LEU A 656 2.90 -7.14 -16.18
C LEU A 656 2.76 -8.63 -16.53
N ASP A 657 3.02 -9.53 -15.58
CA ASP A 657 2.83 -10.98 -15.75
C ASP A 657 1.37 -11.31 -16.06
N LEU A 658 0.44 -10.75 -15.28
CA LEU A 658 -1.00 -10.86 -15.49
C LEU A 658 -1.48 -10.17 -16.78
N ALA A 659 -0.71 -9.21 -17.29
CA ALA A 659 -0.94 -8.59 -18.60
C ALA A 659 -0.31 -9.37 -19.76
N GLY A 660 0.40 -10.48 -19.51
CA GLY A 660 0.96 -11.35 -20.54
C GLY A 660 2.46 -11.17 -20.84
N HIS A 661 3.18 -10.38 -20.02
CA HIS A 661 4.63 -10.19 -20.14
C HIS A 661 5.41 -11.19 -19.27
N GLY A 662 5.08 -12.48 -19.38
CA GLY A 662 5.63 -13.52 -18.50
C GLY A 662 7.14 -13.69 -18.57
N ASP A 663 7.74 -13.53 -19.75
CA ASP A 663 9.21 -13.57 -19.89
C ASP A 663 9.89 -12.41 -19.16
N VAL A 664 9.32 -11.19 -19.27
CA VAL A 664 9.83 -10.01 -18.56
C VAL A 664 9.72 -10.21 -17.06
N ALA A 665 8.58 -10.75 -16.59
CA ALA A 665 8.38 -11.04 -15.18
C ALA A 665 9.41 -12.05 -14.67
N ARG A 666 9.64 -13.15 -15.37
CA ARG A 666 10.66 -14.16 -15.04
C ARG A 666 12.06 -13.54 -14.92
N ASP A 667 12.44 -12.69 -15.86
CA ASP A 667 13.77 -12.08 -15.88
C ASP A 667 13.96 -11.04 -14.76
N CYS A 668 12.90 -10.31 -14.39
CA CYS A 668 12.89 -9.45 -13.20
C CYS A 668 12.96 -10.23 -11.89
N LEU A 669 12.30 -11.38 -11.81
CA LEU A 669 12.35 -12.25 -10.64
C LEU A 669 13.75 -12.87 -10.48
N ASN A 670 14.37 -13.32 -11.57
CA ASN A 670 15.75 -13.78 -11.59
C ASN A 670 16.74 -12.67 -11.18
N TYR A 671 16.47 -11.41 -11.54
CA TYR A 671 17.27 -10.26 -11.11
C TYR A 671 17.27 -10.08 -9.59
N PHE A 672 16.13 -10.26 -8.93
CA PHE A 672 16.07 -10.22 -7.47
C PHE A 672 16.69 -11.45 -6.82
N LEU A 673 16.45 -12.65 -7.35
CA LEU A 673 17.10 -13.87 -6.88
C LEU A 673 18.63 -13.80 -6.92
N SER A 674 19.20 -13.13 -7.93
CA SER A 674 20.65 -12.91 -8.02
C SER A 674 21.21 -11.97 -6.93
N ARG A 675 20.36 -11.38 -6.10
CA ARG A 675 20.70 -10.45 -5.01
C ARG A 675 20.38 -11.00 -3.63
N TYR A 676 19.91 -12.25 -3.55
CA TYR A 676 19.75 -12.92 -2.27
C TYR A 676 21.13 -13.08 -1.64
N ASN A 677 21.24 -12.74 -0.36
CA ASN A 677 22.49 -12.84 0.37
C ASN A 677 22.81 -14.29 0.76
N ASP A 678 23.97 -14.48 1.40
CA ASP A 678 24.41 -15.80 1.87
C ASP A 678 23.56 -16.36 3.02
N GLN A 679 22.68 -15.57 3.63
CA GLN A 679 21.71 -16.05 4.61
C GLN A 679 20.40 -16.52 3.96
N GLY A 680 20.13 -16.11 2.71
CA GLY A 680 18.99 -16.55 1.92
C GLY A 680 17.86 -15.53 1.80
N PHE A 681 18.08 -14.26 2.15
CA PHE A 681 17.06 -13.22 2.03
C PHE A 681 17.53 -12.04 1.18
N LEU A 682 16.55 -11.24 0.76
CA LEU A 682 16.72 -10.03 -0.04
C LEU A 682 16.71 -8.82 0.91
N ALA A 683 17.81 -8.07 0.92
CA ALA A 683 17.90 -6.78 1.61
C ALA A 683 18.87 -5.84 0.89
N PRO A 684 18.62 -5.52 -0.39
CA PRO A 684 19.61 -4.83 -1.20
C PRO A 684 19.85 -3.41 -0.68
N ASN A 685 18.79 -2.64 -0.38
CA ASN A 685 18.91 -1.24 0.06
C ASN A 685 17.72 -0.68 0.86
N TYR A 686 16.65 -1.45 1.15
CA TYR A 686 15.40 -0.88 1.70
C TYR A 686 14.84 -1.55 2.95
N ALA A 687 14.30 -2.77 2.87
CA ALA A 687 13.82 -3.51 4.03
C ALA A 687 13.83 -5.02 3.78
N ILE A 688 14.14 -5.84 4.79
CA ILE A 688 14.13 -7.31 4.66
C ILE A 688 12.77 -7.88 4.21
N MET A 689 11.68 -7.12 4.41
CA MET A 689 10.32 -7.49 4.02
C MET A 689 10.20 -7.78 2.50
N GLY A 690 11.02 -7.14 1.65
CA GLY A 690 10.99 -7.39 0.21
C GLY A 690 11.18 -8.85 -0.16
N THR A 691 11.88 -9.64 0.66
CA THR A 691 11.99 -11.10 0.53
C THR A 691 10.62 -11.77 0.47
N ALA A 692 9.71 -11.41 1.38
CA ALA A 692 8.40 -12.03 1.50
C ALA A 692 7.53 -11.77 0.26
N GLN A 693 7.50 -10.52 -0.20
CA GLN A 693 6.77 -10.14 -1.39
C GLN A 693 7.37 -10.77 -2.66
N ASN A 694 8.70 -10.87 -2.75
CA ASN A 694 9.35 -11.51 -3.88
C ASN A 694 9.01 -13.01 -3.96
N LEU A 695 9.06 -13.74 -2.83
CA LEU A 695 8.63 -15.14 -2.78
C LEU A 695 7.16 -15.31 -3.18
N TRP A 696 6.27 -14.41 -2.74
CA TRP A 696 4.88 -14.42 -3.17
C TRP A 696 4.75 -14.21 -4.69
N THR A 697 5.43 -13.22 -5.26
CA THR A 697 5.39 -12.97 -6.71
C THR A 697 6.00 -14.12 -7.53
N LEU A 698 7.10 -14.73 -7.05
CA LEU A 698 7.70 -15.93 -7.65
C LEU A 698 6.70 -17.08 -7.73
N GLY A 699 6.00 -17.35 -6.63
CA GLY A 699 4.97 -18.37 -6.58
C GLY A 699 3.80 -18.06 -7.52
N GLN A 700 3.34 -16.81 -7.57
CA GLN A 700 2.27 -16.39 -8.48
C GLN A 700 2.67 -16.56 -9.94
N HIS A 701 3.90 -16.19 -10.29
CA HIS A 701 4.44 -16.38 -11.63
C HIS A 701 4.47 -17.86 -12.02
N TYR A 702 4.92 -18.74 -11.12
CA TYR A 702 4.90 -20.18 -11.37
C TYR A 702 3.48 -20.72 -11.58
N GLN A 703 2.50 -20.30 -10.78
CA GLN A 703 1.10 -20.73 -10.97
C GLN A 703 0.56 -20.36 -12.36
N LEU A 704 0.99 -19.20 -12.89
CA LEU A 704 0.57 -18.68 -14.19
C LEU A 704 1.34 -19.28 -15.37
N SER A 705 2.65 -19.52 -15.23
CA SER A 705 3.52 -20.04 -16.29
C SER A 705 3.54 -21.56 -16.35
N ARG A 706 3.51 -22.22 -15.18
CA ARG A 706 3.80 -23.65 -14.97
C ARG A 706 5.15 -24.09 -15.53
N ASP A 707 6.13 -23.20 -15.54
CA ASP A 707 7.49 -23.51 -15.97
C ASP A 707 8.24 -24.30 -14.87
N GLU A 708 8.07 -25.63 -14.88
CA GLU A 708 8.75 -26.52 -13.94
C GLU A 708 10.27 -26.49 -14.08
N ALA A 709 10.80 -26.28 -15.30
CA ALA A 709 12.25 -26.26 -15.53
C ALA A 709 12.87 -25.04 -14.85
N TRP A 710 12.23 -23.87 -15.01
CA TRP A 710 12.63 -22.66 -14.28
C TRP A 710 12.50 -22.86 -12.78
N LEU A 711 11.38 -23.41 -12.27
CA LEU A 711 11.20 -23.63 -10.84
C LEU A 711 12.29 -24.55 -10.26
N ARG A 712 12.61 -25.68 -10.92
CA ARG A 712 13.70 -26.58 -10.52
C ARG A 712 15.04 -25.86 -10.48
N SER A 713 15.30 -24.94 -11.40
CA SER A 713 16.55 -24.18 -11.44
C SER A 713 16.73 -23.22 -10.25
N ILE A 714 15.63 -22.67 -9.72
CA ILE A 714 15.67 -21.69 -8.61
C ILE A 714 15.36 -22.31 -7.24
N ALA A 715 14.82 -23.54 -7.20
CA ALA A 715 14.40 -24.23 -5.97
C ALA A 715 15.45 -24.18 -4.84
N PRO A 716 16.76 -24.36 -5.07
CA PRO A 716 17.76 -24.28 -3.99
C PRO A 716 17.77 -22.92 -3.26
N GLN A 717 17.58 -21.82 -3.99
CA GLN A 717 17.52 -20.47 -3.41
C GLN A 717 16.21 -20.27 -2.65
N LEU A 718 15.09 -20.75 -3.19
CA LEU A 718 13.78 -20.70 -2.54
C LEU A 718 13.78 -21.46 -1.21
N LEU A 719 14.35 -22.66 -1.19
CA LEU A 719 14.48 -23.48 0.02
C LEU A 719 15.31 -22.77 1.10
N LYS A 720 16.37 -22.07 0.70
CA LYS A 720 17.20 -21.30 1.62
C LYS A 720 16.43 -20.14 2.26
N ALA A 721 15.65 -19.41 1.46
CA ALA A 721 14.79 -18.34 1.93
C ALA A 721 13.68 -18.85 2.87
N CYS A 722 13.05 -19.98 2.55
CA CYS A 722 12.04 -20.62 3.40
C CYS A 722 12.63 -21.02 4.76
N ARG A 723 13.84 -21.63 4.78
CA ARG A 723 14.55 -21.95 6.03
C ARG A 723 14.86 -20.71 6.85
N TRP A 724 15.28 -19.62 6.22
CA TRP A 724 15.54 -18.36 6.92
C TRP A 724 14.26 -17.82 7.58
N ILE A 725 13.11 -17.84 6.90
CA ILE A 725 11.81 -17.44 7.50
C ILE A 725 11.49 -18.27 8.73
N ILE A 726 11.65 -19.60 8.65
CA ILE A 726 11.41 -20.52 9.78
C ILE A 726 12.33 -20.16 10.96
N GLN A 727 13.62 -19.93 10.70
CA GLN A 727 14.58 -19.54 11.73
C GLN A 727 14.22 -18.20 12.41
N GLN A 728 13.67 -17.23 11.68
CA GLN A 728 13.20 -15.98 12.28
C GLN A 728 12.00 -16.20 13.20
N ARG A 729 11.07 -17.08 12.81
CA ARG A 729 9.93 -17.48 13.66
C ARG A 729 10.36 -18.24 14.89
N ASP A 730 11.35 -19.13 14.79
CA ASP A 730 11.83 -19.91 15.92
C ASP A 730 12.38 -19.03 17.05
N LYS A 731 12.88 -17.83 16.73
CA LYS A 731 13.33 -16.86 17.74
C LYS A 731 12.20 -16.37 18.64
N THR A 732 10.96 -16.33 18.15
CA THR A 732 9.78 -15.88 18.91
C THR A 732 9.01 -17.03 19.57
N LYS A 733 9.35 -18.29 19.26
CA LYS A 733 8.72 -19.50 19.86
C LYS A 733 9.16 -19.71 21.33
N GLN A 734 8.97 -18.71 22.19
CA GLN A 734 9.25 -18.75 23.62
C GLN A 734 7.96 -18.88 24.43
N LEU A 735 7.92 -19.88 25.32
CA LEU A 735 6.82 -20.01 26.28
C LEU A 735 7.00 -19.02 27.42
N ARG A 736 5.88 -18.48 27.91
CA ARG A 736 5.85 -17.71 29.14
C ARG A 736 6.20 -18.61 30.33
N PRO A 737 6.62 -18.05 31.48
CA PRO A 737 6.95 -18.85 32.67
C PRO A 737 5.82 -19.77 33.17
N ASN A 738 4.56 -19.47 32.84
CA ASN A 738 3.40 -20.30 33.15
C ASN A 738 3.16 -21.46 32.15
N GLY A 739 4.03 -21.63 31.14
CA GLY A 739 3.93 -22.67 30.12
C GLY A 739 3.07 -22.31 28.90
N GLU A 740 2.42 -21.14 28.90
CA GLU A 740 1.57 -20.71 27.79
C GLU A 740 2.39 -20.08 26.65
N LYS A 741 1.89 -20.21 25.42
CA LYS A 741 2.44 -19.46 24.29
C LYS A 741 2.17 -17.95 24.47
N ALA A 742 3.20 -17.12 24.39
CA ALA A 742 3.03 -15.66 24.35
C ALA A 742 2.22 -15.22 23.10
N PRO A 743 1.60 -14.01 23.10
CA PRO A 743 0.89 -13.49 21.93
C PRO A 743 1.74 -13.45 20.66
N GLU A 744 3.03 -13.14 20.76
CA GLU A 744 4.01 -13.04 19.67
C GLU A 744 4.60 -14.40 19.24
N TYR A 745 4.25 -15.50 19.93
CA TYR A 745 4.85 -16.81 19.68
C TYR A 745 4.64 -17.25 18.22
N GLY A 746 5.73 -17.57 17.53
CA GLY A 746 5.71 -18.08 16.15
C GLY A 746 5.54 -17.01 15.07
N LEU A 747 5.48 -15.73 15.44
CA LEU A 747 5.52 -14.61 14.49
C LEU A 747 6.93 -14.33 13.99
N PHE A 748 7.05 -13.72 12.82
CA PHE A 748 8.30 -13.16 12.34
C PHE A 748 8.77 -12.01 13.24
N THR A 749 10.09 -11.83 13.34
CA THR A 749 10.71 -10.85 14.25
C THR A 749 10.32 -9.39 13.95
N PRO A 750 10.36 -8.50 14.96
CA PRO A 750 9.75 -7.17 14.86
C PRO A 750 10.51 -6.17 13.97
N GLN A 751 11.74 -6.46 13.51
CA GLN A 751 12.49 -5.54 12.64
C GLN A 751 12.05 -5.52 11.19
N SER A 752 11.10 -6.38 10.79
CA SER A 752 10.49 -6.28 9.48
C SER A 752 9.59 -5.06 9.40
N THR A 753 10.21 -3.91 9.16
CA THR A 753 9.54 -2.63 8.99
C THR A 753 8.73 -2.59 7.70
N LEU A 754 7.64 -1.82 7.72
CA LEU A 754 6.76 -1.64 6.57
C LEU A 754 7.21 -0.40 5.81
N CYS A 755 7.97 -0.61 4.75
CA CYS A 755 8.39 0.45 3.83
C CYS A 755 8.99 1.67 4.56
N ASP A 756 8.48 2.88 4.35
CA ASP A 756 9.07 4.13 4.85
C ASP A 756 8.90 4.36 6.36
N TRP A 757 8.22 3.45 7.07
CA TRP A 757 8.04 3.56 8.51
C TRP A 757 9.03 2.69 9.29
N ASP A 758 10.11 3.31 9.79
CA ASP A 758 11.17 2.62 10.52
C ASP A 758 10.85 2.32 12.00
N ARG A 759 9.63 1.82 12.24
CA ARG A 759 9.19 1.36 13.56
C ARG A 759 9.19 -0.16 13.63
N TYR A 760 9.87 -0.72 14.62
CA TYR A 760 9.81 -2.16 14.89
C TYR A 760 8.50 -2.52 15.58
N SER A 761 7.83 -3.52 15.01
CA SER A 761 6.56 -4.05 15.49
C SER A 761 6.28 -5.40 14.83
N TYR A 762 5.48 -6.22 15.51
CA TYR A 762 4.90 -7.41 14.89
C TYR A 762 3.75 -6.99 13.97
N ASN A 763 4.11 -6.50 12.77
CA ASN A 763 3.15 -6.04 11.76
C ASN A 763 2.42 -7.22 11.14
N PHE A 764 1.09 -7.18 11.13
CA PHE A 764 0.28 -8.25 10.56
C PHE A 764 0.42 -8.32 9.03
N TYR A 765 0.60 -7.16 8.37
CA TYR A 765 0.89 -7.09 6.94
C TYR A 765 2.17 -7.85 6.55
N ALA A 766 3.29 -7.57 7.23
CA ALA A 766 4.56 -8.23 6.95
C ALA A 766 4.47 -9.75 7.18
N ASN A 767 3.93 -10.14 8.34
CA ASN A 767 3.74 -11.55 8.68
C ASN A 767 2.84 -12.27 7.67
N ALA A 768 1.77 -11.63 7.20
CA ALA A 768 0.89 -12.18 6.18
C ALA A 768 1.62 -12.46 4.86
N PHE A 769 2.52 -11.55 4.42
CA PHE A 769 3.35 -11.80 3.24
C PHE A 769 4.36 -12.93 3.45
N TYR A 770 5.02 -13.01 4.61
CA TYR A 770 5.94 -14.11 4.90
C TYR A 770 5.21 -15.47 4.89
N TYR A 771 4.02 -15.54 5.48
CA TYR A 771 3.16 -16.72 5.40
C TYR A 771 2.78 -17.05 3.95
N ALA A 772 2.26 -16.07 3.21
CA ALA A 772 1.76 -16.30 1.86
C ALA A 772 2.88 -16.70 0.88
N GLY A 773 4.05 -16.05 0.98
CA GLY A 773 5.24 -16.42 0.22
C GLY A 773 5.71 -17.84 0.54
N LEU A 774 5.82 -18.19 1.83
CA LEU A 774 6.21 -19.54 2.27
C LEU A 774 5.22 -20.60 1.76
N LYS A 775 3.92 -20.40 1.96
CA LYS A 775 2.86 -21.32 1.52
C LYS A 775 2.89 -21.54 0.02
N LEU A 776 2.98 -20.46 -0.76
CA LEU A 776 2.89 -20.54 -2.21
C LEU A 776 4.13 -21.18 -2.82
N VAL A 777 5.32 -20.88 -2.30
CA VAL A 777 6.56 -21.56 -2.68
C VAL A 777 6.52 -23.04 -2.29
N ALA A 778 6.09 -23.38 -1.07
CA ALA A 778 5.98 -24.77 -0.63
C ALA A 778 5.00 -25.57 -1.51
N SER A 779 3.87 -24.97 -1.90
CA SER A 779 2.91 -25.57 -2.83
C SER A 779 3.52 -25.77 -4.22
N SER A 780 4.27 -24.78 -4.72
CA SER A 780 4.96 -24.86 -6.02
C SER A 780 6.04 -25.95 -6.01
N LEU A 781 6.77 -26.10 -4.91
CA LEU A 781 7.76 -27.17 -4.72
C LEU A 781 7.10 -28.57 -4.70
N ALA A 782 5.87 -28.68 -4.20
CA ALA A 782 5.12 -29.92 -4.24
C ALA A 782 4.80 -30.35 -5.69
N ASP A 783 4.47 -29.39 -6.56
CA ASP A 783 4.18 -29.66 -7.98
C ASP A 783 5.39 -30.29 -8.71
N ILE A 784 6.63 -29.95 -8.33
CA ILE A 784 7.86 -30.56 -8.87
C ILE A 784 8.38 -31.75 -8.06
N GLN A 785 7.62 -32.20 -7.05
CA GLN A 785 7.95 -33.32 -6.15
C GLN A 785 9.25 -33.12 -5.35
N ASP A 786 9.53 -31.89 -4.92
CA ASP A 786 10.67 -31.62 -4.03
C ASP A 786 10.41 -32.24 -2.64
N PRO A 787 11.37 -32.99 -2.06
CA PRO A 787 11.17 -33.69 -0.79
C PRO A 787 10.97 -32.75 0.42
N ALA A 788 11.34 -31.47 0.33
CA ALA A 788 11.10 -30.52 1.40
C ALA A 788 9.67 -29.95 1.43
N ALA A 789 8.87 -30.16 0.37
CA ALA A 789 7.59 -29.50 0.20
C ALA A 789 6.60 -29.81 1.34
N GLU A 790 6.48 -31.07 1.76
CA GLU A 790 5.56 -31.50 2.83
C GLU A 790 5.87 -30.81 4.16
N ALA A 791 7.15 -30.80 4.58
CA ALA A 791 7.57 -30.14 5.80
C ALA A 791 7.35 -28.62 5.75
N LEU A 792 7.58 -27.99 4.60
CA LEU A 792 7.34 -26.55 4.42
C LEU A 792 5.85 -26.19 4.43
N LEU A 793 4.99 -27.05 3.89
CA LEU A 793 3.53 -26.89 3.95
C LEU A 793 3.03 -27.01 5.40
N GLN A 794 3.58 -27.94 6.18
CA GLN A 794 3.30 -28.07 7.60
C GLN A 794 3.74 -26.81 8.37
N GLU A 795 4.96 -26.31 8.13
CA GLU A 795 5.44 -25.05 8.73
C GLU A 795 4.56 -23.85 8.35
N ALA A 796 4.09 -23.77 7.11
CA ALA A 796 3.16 -22.72 6.68
C ALA A 796 1.81 -22.83 7.43
N GLN A 797 1.32 -24.05 7.67
CA GLN A 797 0.08 -24.28 8.42
C GLN A 797 0.23 -23.89 9.90
N GLU A 798 1.36 -24.20 10.52
CA GLU A 798 1.67 -23.76 11.89
C GLU A 798 1.81 -22.23 11.97
N TYR A 799 2.43 -21.62 10.96
CA TYR A 799 2.53 -20.16 10.89
C TYR A 799 1.17 -19.49 10.77
N TYR A 800 0.26 -20.06 9.95
CA TYR A 800 -1.13 -19.60 9.88
C TYR A 800 -1.80 -19.62 11.26
N GLN A 801 -1.67 -20.72 12.00
CA GLN A 801 -2.28 -20.87 13.32
C GLN A 801 -1.72 -19.86 14.34
N ASP A 802 -0.40 -19.70 14.39
CA ASP A 802 0.26 -18.75 15.29
C ASP A 802 -0.12 -17.29 14.95
N LEU A 803 -0.14 -16.95 13.66
CA LEU A 803 -0.49 -15.62 13.17
C LEU A 803 -1.95 -15.27 13.46
N MET A 804 -2.89 -16.17 13.16
CA MET A 804 -4.31 -15.93 13.42
C MET A 804 -4.64 -15.91 14.91
N ARG A 805 -3.92 -16.68 15.73
CA ARG A 805 -4.02 -16.59 17.21
C ARG A 805 -3.60 -15.20 17.70
N ALA A 806 -2.46 -14.70 17.26
CA ALA A 806 -1.97 -13.37 17.63
C ALA A 806 -2.91 -12.25 17.16
N TRP A 807 -3.38 -12.33 15.91
CA TRP A 807 -4.30 -11.35 15.33
C TRP A 807 -5.62 -11.28 16.09
N ARG A 808 -6.24 -12.44 16.36
CA ARG A 808 -7.49 -12.53 17.13
C ARG A 808 -7.33 -12.10 18.58
N TRP A 809 -6.21 -12.45 19.22
CA TRP A 809 -5.89 -12.01 20.58
C TRP A 809 -5.84 -10.47 20.68
N ASN A 810 -5.28 -9.82 19.68
CA ASN A 810 -5.20 -8.36 19.62
C ASN A 810 -6.55 -7.73 19.27
N GLN A 811 -7.24 -8.24 18.24
CA GLN A 811 -8.56 -7.76 17.82
C GLN A 811 -9.55 -7.77 19.00
N ALA A 812 -9.57 -8.84 19.80
CA ALA A 812 -10.47 -8.95 20.94
C ALA A 812 -10.27 -7.86 22.00
N ARG A 813 -9.11 -7.21 22.01
CA ARG A 813 -8.74 -6.12 22.93
C ARG A 813 -8.91 -4.74 22.30
N MET A 814 -9.29 -4.66 21.03
CA MET A 814 -9.62 -3.39 20.39
C MET A 814 -11.08 -3.03 20.66
N PRO A 815 -11.41 -1.74 20.85
CA PRO A 815 -12.80 -1.31 20.90
C PRO A 815 -13.51 -1.63 19.58
N VAL A 816 -14.80 -1.92 19.64
CA VAL A 816 -15.67 -1.92 18.47
C VAL A 816 -15.79 -0.50 17.89
N TRP A 817 -16.03 -0.39 16.59
CA TRP A 817 -16.22 0.89 15.89
C TRP A 817 -17.64 1.07 15.36
N PRO A 818 -18.12 2.32 15.25
CA PRO A 818 -19.44 2.61 14.73
C PRO A 818 -19.47 2.45 13.21
N LEU A 819 -20.59 1.94 12.69
CA LEU A 819 -20.92 1.87 11.28
C LEU A 819 -22.02 2.86 10.92
N ALA A 820 -22.15 3.20 9.63
CA ALA A 820 -23.14 4.17 9.15
C ALA A 820 -24.60 3.70 9.33
N ASP A 821 -24.82 2.39 9.45
CA ASP A 821 -26.13 1.82 9.81
C ASP A 821 -26.51 2.02 11.28
N GLY A 822 -25.64 2.60 12.10
CA GLY A 822 -25.85 2.84 13.53
C GLY A 822 -25.55 1.65 14.43
N THR A 823 -25.05 0.54 13.88
CA THR A 823 -24.50 -0.58 14.64
C THR A 823 -23.00 -0.42 14.85
N TRP A 824 -22.42 -1.33 15.65
CA TRP A 824 -20.99 -1.37 15.93
C TRP A 824 -20.41 -2.74 15.59
N ALA A 825 -19.18 -2.76 15.09
CA ALA A 825 -18.48 -3.98 14.70
C ALA A 825 -17.04 -4.01 15.25
N PRO A 826 -16.48 -5.20 15.54
CA PRO A 826 -15.04 -5.30 15.83
C PRO A 826 -14.24 -4.79 14.63
N ALA A 827 -13.22 -3.95 14.81
CA ALA A 827 -12.30 -3.67 13.72
C ALA A 827 -11.06 -4.56 13.75
N TRP A 828 -10.02 -4.17 13.01
CA TRP A 828 -8.84 -4.98 12.79
C TRP A 828 -7.59 -4.30 13.34
N PRO A 829 -6.62 -5.10 13.83
CA PRO A 829 -5.32 -4.58 14.21
C PRO A 829 -4.37 -4.48 13.00
N SER A 830 -3.59 -3.40 12.99
CA SER A 830 -2.47 -3.23 12.05
C SER A 830 -1.19 -3.93 12.54
N SER A 831 -0.99 -3.98 13.86
CA SER A 831 0.11 -4.69 14.53
C SER A 831 -0.29 -5.25 15.89
N LEU A 832 0.45 -6.26 16.36
CA LEU A 832 0.30 -6.76 17.74
C LEU A 832 0.66 -5.67 18.76
N TYR A 833 0.00 -5.69 19.93
CA TYR A 833 0.18 -4.75 21.05
C TYR A 833 -0.32 -3.32 20.79
N CYS A 834 -1.16 -3.13 19.77
CA CYS A 834 -1.86 -1.88 19.50
C CYS A 834 -3.36 -2.12 19.63
N PHE A 835 -4.01 -1.62 20.68
CA PHE A 835 -5.42 -1.92 20.97
C PHE A 835 -6.39 -0.84 20.47
N GLY A 836 -6.12 -0.30 19.29
CA GLY A 836 -6.88 0.77 18.63
C GLY A 836 -6.32 1.08 17.24
N LEU A 837 -6.57 2.26 16.71
CA LEU A 837 -5.92 2.68 15.46
C LEU A 837 -4.44 2.99 15.72
N THR A 838 -3.56 2.65 14.78
CA THR A 838 -2.15 3.04 14.85
C THR A 838 -2.01 4.55 15.00
N SER A 839 -2.89 5.32 14.32
CA SER A 839 -2.96 6.78 14.44
C SER A 839 -3.29 7.28 15.85
N ASP A 840 -4.05 6.52 16.64
CA ASP A 840 -4.38 6.90 18.03
C ASP A 840 -3.15 6.91 18.94
N PHE A 841 -2.12 6.11 18.61
CA PHE A 841 -0.95 5.93 19.47
C PHE A 841 0.34 6.54 18.91
N GLN A 842 0.44 6.77 17.60
CA GLN A 842 1.74 7.06 16.95
C GLN A 842 1.91 8.49 16.40
N GLY A 843 0.95 9.39 16.59
CA GLY A 843 1.04 10.81 16.22
C GLY A 843 0.58 11.11 14.78
N SER A 844 0.76 12.35 14.33
CA SER A 844 0.01 12.92 13.19
C SER A 844 0.73 12.94 11.84
N SER A 845 1.76 12.10 11.63
CA SER A 845 2.35 11.95 10.28
C SER A 845 1.42 11.14 9.36
N ILE A 846 1.76 11.04 8.07
CA ILE A 846 0.99 10.27 7.09
C ILE A 846 1.08 8.75 7.32
N PHE A 847 2.12 8.28 8.02
CA PHE A 847 2.40 6.85 8.16
C PHE A 847 1.39 6.11 9.06
N PRO A 848 1.07 6.56 10.29
CA PRO A 848 0.12 5.83 11.13
C PRO A 848 -1.25 5.62 10.47
N PRO A 849 -1.89 6.64 9.84
CA PRO A 849 -3.13 6.41 9.08
C PRO A 849 -2.96 5.44 7.91
N ALA A 850 -1.85 5.50 7.17
CA ALA A 850 -1.57 4.55 6.07
C ALA A 850 -1.53 3.08 6.57
N HIS A 851 -1.05 2.84 7.79
CA HIS A 851 -1.06 1.49 8.36
C HIS A 851 -2.46 0.97 8.66
N ASP A 852 -3.36 1.86 9.06
CA ASP A 852 -4.73 1.48 9.40
C ASP A 852 -5.58 1.26 8.14
N VAL A 853 -5.37 2.04 7.06
CA VAL A 853 -6.18 1.98 5.82
C VAL A 853 -5.55 1.20 4.67
N GLU A 854 -4.25 1.37 4.40
CA GLU A 854 -3.56 0.84 3.22
C GLU A 854 -2.88 -0.49 3.51
N TYR A 855 -2.08 -0.53 4.57
CA TYR A 855 -1.38 -1.75 5.01
C TYR A 855 -2.21 -2.58 6.01
N GLY A 856 -3.51 -2.30 6.12
CA GLY A 856 -4.41 -2.87 7.13
C GLY A 856 -5.03 -4.22 6.76
N GLY A 857 -6.21 -4.49 7.31
CA GLY A 857 -6.90 -5.79 7.30
C GLY A 857 -7.14 -6.40 5.91
N GLY A 858 -7.30 -5.58 4.87
CA GLY A 858 -7.58 -6.08 3.52
C GLY A 858 -6.49 -6.97 2.92
N HIS A 859 -5.25 -6.83 3.38
CA HIS A 859 -4.17 -7.72 2.98
C HIS A 859 -4.32 -9.14 3.52
N LEU A 860 -4.91 -9.33 4.71
CA LEU A 860 -5.14 -10.67 5.27
C LEU A 860 -6.16 -11.45 4.44
N VAL A 861 -7.16 -10.76 3.89
CA VAL A 861 -8.14 -11.36 2.96
C VAL A 861 -7.43 -11.72 1.65
N ASN A 862 -6.72 -10.77 1.05
CA ASN A 862 -6.06 -10.93 -0.25
C ASN A 862 -4.97 -12.01 -0.27
N LEU A 863 -4.31 -12.23 0.87
CA LEU A 863 -3.24 -13.23 1.04
C LEU A 863 -3.76 -14.58 1.57
N GLY A 864 -5.08 -14.73 1.71
CA GLY A 864 -5.74 -16.00 2.04
C GLY A 864 -5.67 -16.40 3.51
N LEU A 865 -5.52 -15.44 4.44
CA LEU A 865 -5.61 -15.69 5.88
C LEU A 865 -7.04 -15.60 6.42
N LEU A 866 -7.80 -14.64 5.89
CA LEU A 866 -9.23 -14.49 6.17
C LEU A 866 -10.03 -14.94 4.96
N ASP A 867 -11.08 -15.73 5.18
CA ASP A 867 -12.05 -16.03 4.14
C ASP A 867 -12.72 -14.72 3.73
N PRO A 868 -12.70 -14.34 2.43
CA PRO A 868 -13.38 -13.15 1.95
C PRO A 868 -14.84 -13.05 2.36
N LYS A 869 -15.53 -14.16 2.61
CA LYS A 869 -16.95 -14.20 3.02
C LYS A 869 -17.16 -14.22 4.53
N SER A 870 -16.09 -14.20 5.33
CA SER A 870 -16.22 -14.16 6.79
C SER A 870 -16.81 -12.82 7.28
N PRO A 871 -17.40 -12.77 8.49
CA PRO A 871 -17.78 -11.54 9.16
C PRO A 871 -16.59 -10.59 9.33
N GLU A 872 -15.39 -11.08 9.68
CA GLU A 872 -14.21 -10.23 9.85
C GLU A 872 -13.85 -9.47 8.56
N ALA A 873 -13.89 -10.15 7.41
CA ALA A 873 -13.71 -9.50 6.11
C ALA A 873 -14.83 -8.49 5.81
N GLY A 874 -16.06 -8.76 6.26
CA GLY A 874 -17.19 -7.84 6.18
C GLY A 874 -16.97 -6.56 6.99
N TRP A 875 -16.59 -6.70 8.27
CA TRP A 875 -16.31 -5.58 9.17
C TRP A 875 -15.18 -4.70 8.65
N ILE A 876 -14.11 -5.33 8.11
CA ILE A 876 -13.00 -4.59 7.49
C ILE A 876 -13.53 -3.73 6.34
N ASN A 877 -14.32 -4.31 5.44
CA ASN A 877 -14.83 -3.61 4.27
C ASN A 877 -15.82 -2.48 4.64
N ASP A 878 -16.73 -2.74 5.59
CA ASP A 878 -17.71 -1.76 6.04
C ASP A 878 -17.03 -0.56 6.72
N PHE A 879 -16.04 -0.76 7.60
CA PHE A 879 -15.36 0.37 8.26
C PHE A 879 -14.43 1.15 7.31
N LEU A 880 -13.79 0.49 6.33
CA LEU A 880 -13.07 1.21 5.28
C LEU A 880 -14.00 2.18 4.53
N GLU A 881 -15.20 1.71 4.21
CA GLU A 881 -16.19 2.45 3.42
C GLU A 881 -16.96 3.49 4.22
N ASP A 882 -17.29 3.22 5.47
CA ASP A 882 -18.06 4.11 6.34
C ASP A 882 -17.19 5.18 7.03
N TYR A 883 -15.88 4.96 7.14
CA TYR A 883 -14.98 5.86 7.85
C TYR A 883 -13.75 6.27 7.04
N TRP A 884 -12.87 5.33 6.69
CA TRP A 884 -11.53 5.66 6.18
C TRP A 884 -11.56 6.35 4.82
N PHE A 885 -12.43 5.93 3.91
CA PHE A 885 -12.52 6.53 2.58
C PHE A 885 -13.13 7.94 2.58
N PHE A 886 -13.71 8.37 3.72
CA PHE A 886 -14.19 9.72 3.93
C PHE A 886 -13.21 10.62 4.69
N GLN A 887 -12.08 10.08 5.16
CA GLN A 887 -11.02 10.90 5.73
C GLN A 887 -10.24 11.61 4.61
N PRO A 888 -10.03 12.93 4.69
CA PRO A 888 -9.30 13.66 3.64
C PRO A 888 -7.82 13.26 3.58
N LEU A 889 -7.24 12.78 4.70
CA LEU A 889 -5.85 12.35 4.86
C LEU A 889 -4.87 13.33 4.19
N ALA A 890 -3.83 12.82 3.51
CA ALA A 890 -2.80 13.61 2.84
C ALA A 890 -3.22 14.10 1.43
N SER A 891 -4.49 13.96 1.04
CA SER A 891 -4.97 14.40 -0.27
C SER A 891 -5.29 15.90 -0.32
N ASN A 892 -5.52 16.41 -1.53
CA ASN A 892 -6.05 17.74 -1.77
C ASN A 892 -7.60 17.82 -1.69
N TYR A 893 -8.29 16.74 -1.29
CA TYR A 893 -9.74 16.75 -1.14
C TYR A 893 -10.15 17.26 0.23
N SER A 894 -11.06 18.24 0.28
CA SER A 894 -11.64 18.67 1.55
C SER A 894 -12.75 17.72 2.00
N ALA A 895 -12.98 17.63 3.32
CA ALA A 895 -14.10 16.85 3.86
C ALA A 895 -15.46 17.31 3.28
N ALA A 896 -15.60 18.58 2.92
CA ALA A 896 -16.80 19.11 2.27
C ALA A 896 -16.99 18.57 0.85
N VAL A 897 -15.92 18.49 0.05
CA VAL A 897 -15.95 17.90 -1.30
C VAL A 897 -16.33 16.42 -1.23
N ILE A 898 -15.68 15.68 -0.33
CA ILE A 898 -15.97 14.26 -0.11
C ILE A 898 -17.43 14.05 0.28
N LYS A 899 -17.97 14.84 1.22
CA LYS A 899 -19.36 14.75 1.65
C LYS A 899 -20.35 15.14 0.55
N GLY A 900 -19.99 16.09 -0.32
CA GLY A 900 -20.83 16.57 -1.42
C GLY A 900 -21.08 15.50 -2.51
N ASP A 901 -20.09 14.66 -2.80
CA ASP A 901 -20.24 13.48 -3.67
C ASP A 901 -19.56 12.25 -3.08
N TRP A 902 -20.16 11.73 -2.00
CA TRP A 902 -19.64 10.56 -1.27
C TRP A 902 -19.50 9.31 -2.14
N TYR A 903 -20.28 9.20 -3.23
CA TYR A 903 -20.23 8.04 -4.11
C TYR A 903 -18.96 8.06 -4.97
N THR A 904 -18.63 9.21 -5.58
CA THR A 904 -17.44 9.35 -6.43
C THR A 904 -16.16 9.51 -5.61
N TYR A 905 -16.21 10.23 -4.48
CA TYR A 905 -15.06 10.37 -3.59
C TYR A 905 -14.93 9.22 -2.56
N GLY A 906 -15.82 8.22 -2.59
CA GLY A 906 -15.74 7.00 -1.76
C GLY A 906 -15.09 5.81 -2.49
N GLY A 907 -14.83 4.72 -1.77
CA GLY A 907 -14.31 3.47 -2.35
C GLY A 907 -12.82 3.45 -2.69
N PHE A 908 -12.00 4.37 -2.13
CA PHE A 908 -10.53 4.37 -2.27
C PHE A 908 -9.85 5.19 -1.17
N SER A 909 -8.61 4.82 -0.82
CA SER A 909 -7.77 5.57 0.13
C SER A 909 -7.31 6.92 -0.43
N LYS A 910 -7.12 7.90 0.45
CA LYS A 910 -6.72 9.28 0.11
C LYS A 910 -5.21 9.54 0.27
N ILE A 911 -4.38 8.49 0.29
CA ILE A 911 -2.91 8.60 0.30
C ILE A 911 -2.34 7.90 -0.95
N HIS A 912 -2.42 6.56 -0.99
CA HIS A 912 -1.89 5.67 -2.02
C HIS A 912 -2.99 4.66 -2.46
N PRO A 913 -3.88 5.03 -3.41
CA PRO A 913 -5.07 4.24 -3.79
C PRO A 913 -4.79 2.80 -4.26
N GLY A 914 -3.61 2.52 -4.78
CA GLY A 914 -3.13 1.22 -5.24
C GLY A 914 -2.79 0.22 -4.13
N VAL A 915 -2.46 0.71 -2.92
CA VAL A 915 -2.02 -0.16 -1.82
C VAL A 915 -3.22 -0.84 -1.17
N THR A 916 -4.29 -0.09 -0.89
CA THR A 916 -5.51 -0.63 -0.29
C THR A 916 -6.11 -1.74 -1.17
N ARG A 917 -6.50 -2.87 -0.55
CA ARG A 917 -7.00 -4.07 -1.23
C ARG A 917 -8.52 -4.15 -1.34
N ASN A 918 -9.22 -3.03 -1.31
CA ASN A 918 -10.69 -3.01 -1.33
C ASN A 918 -11.28 -3.45 -2.67
N VAL A 919 -10.60 -3.17 -3.79
CA VAL A 919 -11.00 -3.67 -5.12
C VAL A 919 -10.92 -5.20 -5.14
N GLU A 920 -9.79 -5.76 -4.69
CA GLU A 920 -9.57 -7.21 -4.63
C GLU A 920 -10.49 -7.90 -3.61
N MET A 921 -10.77 -7.26 -2.47
CA MET A 921 -11.76 -7.77 -1.50
C MET A 921 -13.15 -7.82 -2.09
N SER A 922 -13.59 -6.77 -2.79
CA SER A 922 -14.88 -6.75 -3.50
C SER A 922 -14.94 -7.87 -4.54
N ALA A 923 -13.85 -8.08 -5.28
CA ALA A 923 -13.77 -9.16 -6.26
C ALA A 923 -13.86 -10.56 -5.63
N ALA A 924 -13.16 -10.78 -4.53
CA ALA A 924 -13.16 -12.06 -3.80
C ALA A 924 -14.52 -12.35 -3.16
N ARG A 925 -15.27 -11.30 -2.80
CA ARG A 925 -16.65 -11.38 -2.26
C ARG A 925 -17.73 -11.44 -3.33
N ASP A 926 -17.37 -11.36 -4.61
CA ASP A 926 -18.32 -11.28 -5.74
C ASP A 926 -19.22 -10.04 -5.69
N ASP A 927 -18.75 -8.94 -5.08
CA ASP A 927 -19.51 -7.69 -4.89
C ASP A 927 -19.30 -6.73 -6.07
N VAL A 928 -20.13 -6.89 -7.10
CA VAL A 928 -19.90 -6.29 -8.43
C VAL A 928 -19.91 -4.77 -8.43
N LYS A 929 -20.91 -4.14 -7.80
CA LYS A 929 -21.06 -2.69 -7.84
C LYS A 929 -19.96 -1.96 -7.05
N PRO A 930 -19.61 -2.39 -5.82
CA PRO A 930 -18.44 -1.89 -5.12
C PRO A 930 -17.13 -2.09 -5.90
N PHE A 931 -16.92 -3.26 -6.53
CA PHE A 931 -15.75 -3.46 -7.39
C PHE A 931 -15.68 -2.41 -8.50
N ILE A 932 -16.75 -2.23 -9.28
CA ILE A 932 -16.77 -1.30 -10.42
C ILE A 932 -16.54 0.14 -9.96
N ARG A 933 -17.19 0.54 -8.86
CA ARG A 933 -16.99 1.87 -8.27
C ARG A 933 -15.54 2.09 -7.85
N SER A 934 -14.96 1.17 -7.09
CA SER A 934 -13.58 1.31 -6.61
C SER A 934 -12.55 1.20 -7.73
N TYR A 935 -12.80 0.38 -8.77
CA TYR A 935 -11.93 0.31 -9.95
C TYR A 935 -11.79 1.67 -10.64
N PHE A 936 -12.90 2.35 -10.94
CA PHE A 936 -12.84 3.66 -11.56
C PHE A 936 -12.36 4.75 -10.59
N ASN A 937 -12.80 4.72 -9.34
CA ASN A 937 -12.48 5.78 -8.37
C ASN A 937 -11.01 5.74 -7.91
N THR A 938 -10.33 4.59 -7.95
CA THR A 938 -8.90 4.49 -7.60
C THR A 938 -7.98 4.99 -8.72
N MET A 939 -8.42 4.94 -9.98
CA MET A 939 -7.58 5.20 -11.15
C MET A 939 -7.27 6.68 -11.37
N PHE A 940 -8.30 7.53 -11.43
CA PHE A 940 -8.18 8.92 -11.87
C PHE A 940 -7.46 9.90 -10.90
N PRO A 941 -7.52 9.73 -9.56
CA PRO A 941 -6.83 10.65 -8.63
C PRO A 941 -5.32 10.78 -8.85
N VAL A 942 -4.70 9.76 -9.44
CA VAL A 942 -3.25 9.66 -9.67
C VAL A 942 -2.88 9.53 -11.16
N LEU A 943 -3.84 9.53 -12.08
CA LEU A 943 -3.58 9.36 -13.51
C LEU A 943 -3.25 10.70 -14.19
N SER A 944 -2.17 10.76 -14.95
CA SER A 944 -1.92 11.86 -15.88
C SER A 944 -2.86 11.83 -17.08
N GLY A 945 -3.59 12.92 -17.32
CA GLY A 945 -4.46 13.07 -18.49
C GLY A 945 -3.71 13.22 -19.83
N GLU A 946 -2.40 13.49 -19.81
CA GLU A 946 -1.58 13.73 -21.01
C GLU A 946 -0.62 12.58 -21.32
N THR A 947 0.07 12.04 -20.31
CA THR A 947 1.08 10.96 -20.49
C THR A 947 0.54 9.57 -20.16
N LEU A 948 -0.65 9.49 -19.56
CA LEU A 948 -1.27 8.26 -19.07
C LEU A 948 -0.39 7.46 -18.07
N ALA A 949 0.58 8.14 -17.44
CA ALA A 949 1.36 7.60 -16.32
C ALA A 949 0.58 7.76 -15.01
N PHE A 950 0.78 6.84 -14.08
CA PHE A 950 0.23 6.91 -12.73
C PHE A 950 1.25 7.52 -11.78
N TRP A 951 0.82 8.45 -10.94
CA TRP A 951 1.58 8.92 -9.79
C TRP A 951 1.54 7.90 -8.66
N GLU A 952 2.54 7.93 -7.79
CA GLU A 952 2.60 7.11 -6.58
C GLU A 952 1.58 7.53 -5.52
N HIS A 953 1.43 8.83 -5.26
CA HIS A 953 0.48 9.35 -4.27
C HIS A 953 -0.44 10.42 -4.87
N ILE A 954 -1.58 10.65 -4.22
CA ILE A 954 -2.48 11.75 -4.58
C ILE A 954 -1.80 13.08 -4.22
N GLY A 955 -1.29 13.79 -5.24
CA GLY A 955 -0.77 15.15 -5.12
C GLY A 955 0.71 15.28 -4.76
N PHE A 956 1.45 14.18 -4.52
CA PHE A 956 2.89 14.16 -4.28
C PHE A 956 3.52 12.80 -4.67
N GLY A 957 4.82 12.63 -4.43
CA GLY A 957 5.55 11.38 -4.73
C GLY A 957 6.07 11.31 -6.17
N ASP A 958 6.39 10.10 -6.60
CA ASP A 958 6.85 9.85 -7.97
C ASP A 958 5.74 10.09 -9.00
N TRP A 959 6.04 10.80 -10.09
CA TRP A 959 5.06 11.16 -11.13
C TRP A 959 4.84 10.05 -12.17
N ASN A 960 5.66 8.99 -12.16
CA ASN A 960 5.46 7.78 -12.96
C ASN A 960 5.76 6.57 -12.08
N GLY A 961 4.92 6.37 -11.07
CA GLY A 961 4.95 5.27 -10.12
C GLY A 961 4.53 3.96 -10.77
N ALA A 962 5.51 3.10 -11.07
CA ALA A 962 5.28 1.80 -11.68
C ALA A 962 4.38 0.90 -10.79
N TYR A 963 4.46 1.09 -9.47
CA TYR A 963 3.63 0.39 -8.49
C TYR A 963 2.12 0.54 -8.78
N GLU A 964 1.66 1.77 -9.03
CA GLU A 964 0.24 2.05 -9.29
C GLU A 964 -0.22 1.48 -10.63
N ALA A 965 0.61 1.63 -11.67
CA ALA A 965 0.36 0.99 -12.96
C ALA A 965 0.23 -0.54 -12.84
N GLY A 966 1.09 -1.18 -12.03
CA GLY A 966 1.02 -2.61 -11.73
C GLY A 966 -0.27 -3.03 -11.06
N ASN A 967 -0.71 -2.30 -10.02
CA ASN A 967 -1.99 -2.57 -9.35
C ASN A 967 -3.19 -2.32 -10.28
N PHE A 968 -3.15 -1.28 -11.10
CA PHE A 968 -4.17 -1.02 -12.11
C PHE A 968 -4.28 -2.18 -13.12
N LEU A 969 -3.17 -2.69 -13.64
CA LEU A 969 -3.16 -3.84 -14.56
C LEU A 969 -3.72 -5.10 -13.90
N ARG A 970 -3.34 -5.38 -12.65
CA ARG A 970 -3.88 -6.50 -11.86
C ARG A 970 -5.40 -6.39 -11.69
N ARG A 971 -5.91 -5.23 -11.26
CA ARG A 971 -7.35 -4.99 -11.07
C ARG A 971 -8.12 -5.05 -12.39
N THR A 972 -7.52 -4.53 -13.46
CA THR A 972 -8.06 -4.63 -14.83
C THR A 972 -8.19 -6.08 -15.24
N ARG A 973 -7.15 -6.90 -15.02
CA ARG A 973 -7.21 -8.33 -15.29
C ARG A 973 -8.38 -8.97 -14.51
N MET A 974 -8.53 -8.67 -13.22
CA MET A 974 -9.65 -9.19 -12.40
C MET A 974 -11.04 -8.80 -12.92
N MET A 975 -11.19 -7.61 -13.54
CA MET A 975 -12.46 -7.17 -14.14
C MET A 975 -12.93 -8.10 -15.26
N PHE A 976 -11.99 -8.59 -16.06
CA PHE A 976 -12.25 -9.38 -17.26
C PHE A 976 -12.02 -10.87 -17.09
N VAL A 977 -11.08 -11.29 -16.25
CA VAL A 977 -10.70 -12.68 -16.03
C VAL A 977 -10.21 -12.88 -14.60
N MET A 978 -10.76 -13.85 -13.87
CA MET A 978 -10.23 -14.25 -12.56
C MET A 978 -10.40 -15.73 -12.28
N GLU A 979 -9.56 -16.28 -11.41
CA GLU A 979 -9.70 -17.62 -10.87
C GLU A 979 -10.35 -17.58 -9.49
N ARG A 980 -11.25 -18.54 -9.23
CA ARG A 980 -11.80 -18.82 -7.91
C ARG A 980 -11.60 -20.30 -7.61
N GLY A 981 -10.49 -20.63 -6.95
CA GLY A 981 -10.03 -22.01 -6.84
C GLY A 981 -9.79 -22.60 -8.23
N GLN A 982 -10.44 -23.73 -8.54
CA GLN A 982 -10.36 -24.41 -9.84
C GLN A 982 -11.41 -23.95 -10.86
N GLU A 983 -12.03 -22.78 -10.66
CA GLU A 983 -12.97 -22.18 -11.61
C GLU A 983 -12.35 -20.99 -12.33
N LEU A 984 -12.59 -20.91 -13.64
CA LEU A 984 -12.25 -19.74 -14.45
C LEU A 984 -13.48 -18.85 -14.62
N TRP A 985 -13.40 -17.60 -14.17
CA TRP A 985 -14.44 -16.60 -14.28
C TRP A 985 -14.11 -15.58 -15.37
N LEU A 986 -15.00 -15.43 -16.34
CA LEU A 986 -14.92 -14.49 -17.46
C LEU A 986 -15.93 -13.34 -17.28
N ALA A 987 -15.50 -12.13 -17.60
CA ALA A 987 -16.25 -10.89 -17.42
C ALA A 987 -16.91 -10.71 -16.04
N PRO A 988 -16.29 -11.15 -14.92
CA PRO A 988 -16.96 -11.20 -13.61
C PRO A 988 -17.44 -9.82 -13.13
N PHE A 989 -16.79 -8.74 -13.56
CA PHE A 989 -17.11 -7.37 -13.14
C PHE A 989 -17.23 -6.39 -14.30
N VAL A 990 -17.52 -6.87 -15.51
CA VAL A 990 -17.81 -5.98 -16.63
C VAL A 990 -19.05 -5.14 -16.28
N THR A 991 -18.95 -3.83 -16.50
CA THR A 991 -20.05 -2.90 -16.20
C THR A 991 -21.23 -3.12 -17.14
N ASN A 992 -22.44 -2.98 -16.63
CA ASN A 992 -23.63 -3.08 -17.46
C ASN A 992 -23.74 -1.91 -18.46
N GLN A 993 -22.98 -0.82 -18.24
CA GLN A 993 -22.84 0.31 -19.16
C GLN A 993 -22.14 -0.07 -20.47
N TRP A 994 -21.43 -1.19 -20.52
CA TRP A 994 -20.78 -1.69 -21.74
C TRP A 994 -21.60 -2.74 -22.46
N MET A 995 -22.86 -2.94 -22.03
CA MET A 995 -23.77 -3.92 -22.58
C MET A 995 -25.01 -3.28 -23.20
N HIS A 996 -24.96 -1.98 -23.55
CA HIS A 996 -25.98 -1.39 -24.43
C HIS A 996 -25.94 -2.01 -25.83
N ASP A 997 -27.05 -1.91 -26.56
CA ASP A 997 -27.18 -2.52 -27.89
C ASP A 997 -26.06 -2.09 -28.84
N GLY A 998 -25.47 -3.06 -29.53
CA GLY A 998 -24.34 -2.85 -30.45
C GLY A 998 -22.97 -2.69 -29.79
N MET A 999 -22.90 -2.66 -28.45
CA MET A 999 -21.62 -2.63 -27.75
C MET A 999 -20.94 -4.01 -27.71
N ARG A 1000 -19.62 -3.98 -27.63
CA ARG A 1000 -18.76 -5.17 -27.64
C ARG A 1000 -17.67 -5.05 -26.59
N VAL A 1001 -17.39 -6.17 -25.91
CA VAL A 1001 -16.19 -6.37 -25.10
C VAL A 1001 -15.41 -7.54 -25.68
N LYS A 1002 -14.12 -7.37 -25.94
CA LYS A 1002 -13.27 -8.42 -26.53
C LYS A 1002 -11.95 -8.52 -25.80
N ILE A 1003 -11.60 -9.75 -25.44
CA ILE A 1003 -10.39 -10.09 -24.69
C ILE A 1003 -9.62 -11.16 -25.47
N ARG A 1004 -8.32 -10.94 -25.67
CA ARG A 1004 -7.41 -11.92 -26.29
C ARG A 1004 -6.15 -12.10 -25.47
N ASN A 1005 -5.58 -13.30 -25.53
CA ASN A 1005 -4.32 -13.69 -24.87
C ASN A 1005 -4.32 -13.44 -23.35
N ALA A 1006 -5.48 -13.49 -22.68
CA ALA A 1006 -5.53 -13.23 -21.25
C ALA A 1006 -4.90 -14.40 -20.47
N PRO A 1007 -3.80 -14.19 -19.71
CA PRO A 1007 -3.16 -15.24 -18.95
C PRO A 1007 -4.07 -15.76 -17.83
N THR A 1008 -4.10 -17.09 -17.66
CA THR A 1008 -4.80 -17.75 -16.55
C THR A 1008 -3.97 -18.91 -16.02
N ASN A 1009 -4.29 -19.38 -14.82
CA ASN A 1009 -3.69 -20.60 -14.27
C ASN A 1009 -3.92 -21.82 -15.19
N PHE A 1010 -4.95 -21.79 -16.04
CA PHE A 1010 -5.33 -22.87 -16.96
C PHE A 1010 -4.71 -22.75 -18.37
N GLY A 1011 -4.02 -21.64 -18.65
CA GLY A 1011 -3.53 -21.26 -19.99
C GLY A 1011 -4.20 -19.97 -20.49
N PRO A 1012 -3.76 -19.42 -21.63
CA PRO A 1012 -4.36 -18.21 -22.18
C PRO A 1012 -5.81 -18.47 -22.63
N VAL A 1013 -6.69 -17.49 -22.41
CA VAL A 1013 -8.11 -17.53 -22.83
C VAL A 1013 -8.41 -16.35 -23.76
N ASN A 1014 -9.28 -16.59 -24.76
CA ASN A 1014 -9.87 -15.54 -25.58
C ASN A 1014 -11.39 -15.57 -25.43
N TYR A 1015 -12.02 -14.40 -25.41
CA TYR A 1015 -13.47 -14.34 -25.53
C TYR A 1015 -13.96 -12.99 -26.07
N GLN A 1016 -15.17 -12.99 -26.58
CA GLN A 1016 -15.89 -11.80 -27.03
C GLN A 1016 -17.32 -11.85 -26.50
N ILE A 1017 -17.84 -10.70 -26.07
CA ILE A 1017 -19.25 -10.51 -25.71
C ILE A 1017 -19.82 -9.45 -26.64
N ASP A 1018 -20.92 -9.79 -27.32
CA ASP A 1018 -21.69 -8.91 -28.19
C ASP A 1018 -23.07 -8.67 -27.58
N SER A 1019 -23.37 -7.41 -27.28
CA SER A 1019 -24.69 -7.04 -26.79
C SER A 1019 -25.64 -6.75 -27.96
N ARG A 1020 -26.72 -7.53 -28.04
CA ARG A 1020 -27.82 -7.36 -29.01
C ARG A 1020 -29.15 -7.30 -28.25
N VAL A 1021 -29.18 -6.47 -27.22
CA VAL A 1021 -30.33 -6.37 -26.29
C VAL A 1021 -31.61 -5.87 -26.96
N ASN A 1022 -31.53 -5.20 -28.12
CA ASN A 1022 -32.72 -4.89 -28.93
C ASN A 1022 -33.34 -6.16 -29.55
N ASP A 1023 -32.53 -7.18 -29.82
CA ASP A 1023 -32.98 -8.53 -30.21
C ASP A 1023 -33.33 -9.41 -28.98
N GLY A 1024 -33.22 -8.86 -27.76
CA GLY A 1024 -33.48 -9.56 -26.50
C GLY A 1024 -32.37 -10.53 -26.08
N ILE A 1025 -31.15 -10.41 -26.64
CA ILE A 1025 -30.05 -11.36 -26.40
C ILE A 1025 -28.71 -10.71 -26.10
N ILE A 1026 -27.88 -11.40 -25.33
CA ILE A 1026 -26.44 -11.15 -25.21
C ILE A 1026 -25.70 -12.42 -25.59
N GLU A 1027 -24.71 -12.31 -26.47
CA GLU A 1027 -23.94 -13.44 -26.96
C GLU A 1027 -22.50 -13.40 -26.46
N ALA A 1028 -21.93 -14.57 -26.20
CA ALA A 1028 -20.52 -14.71 -25.89
C ALA A 1028 -19.89 -15.84 -26.71
N GLU A 1029 -18.71 -15.56 -27.24
CA GLU A 1029 -17.84 -16.51 -27.92
C GLU A 1029 -16.58 -16.70 -27.08
N ILE A 1030 -16.22 -17.95 -26.79
CA ILE A 1030 -15.10 -18.26 -25.90
C ILE A 1030 -14.21 -19.33 -26.54
N ASP A 1031 -12.91 -19.07 -26.58
CA ASP A 1031 -11.87 -20.08 -26.81
C ASP A 1031 -11.28 -20.45 -25.44
N PRO A 1032 -11.70 -21.57 -24.82
CA PRO A 1032 -11.30 -21.92 -23.47
C PRO A 1032 -9.81 -22.29 -23.42
N PRO A 1033 -9.15 -22.08 -22.27
CA PRO A 1033 -7.76 -22.48 -22.10
C PRO A 1033 -7.63 -24.01 -22.02
N ALA A 1034 -6.47 -24.54 -22.41
CA ALA A 1034 -6.24 -25.98 -22.56
C ALA A 1034 -4.99 -26.51 -21.85
N ARG A 1035 -4.18 -25.66 -21.18
CA ARG A 1035 -2.90 -26.08 -20.58
C ARG A 1035 -3.11 -26.91 -19.31
N ASN A 1036 -4.00 -26.47 -18.41
CA ASN A 1036 -4.35 -27.21 -17.20
C ASN A 1036 -5.85 -27.42 -17.08
N ALA A 1037 -6.25 -28.48 -16.40
CA ALA A 1037 -7.66 -28.78 -16.15
C ALA A 1037 -8.30 -27.73 -15.21
N MET A 1038 -9.54 -27.36 -15.53
CA MET A 1038 -10.42 -26.55 -14.68
C MET A 1038 -11.67 -27.37 -14.31
N ASN A 1039 -12.32 -27.05 -13.19
CA ASN A 1039 -13.57 -27.68 -12.78
C ASN A 1039 -14.77 -27.08 -13.52
N ALA A 1040 -14.75 -25.76 -13.74
CA ALA A 1040 -15.82 -25.05 -14.41
C ALA A 1040 -15.31 -23.75 -15.06
N LEU A 1041 -16.01 -23.35 -16.11
CA LEU A 1041 -15.93 -22.01 -16.68
C LEU A 1041 -17.22 -21.28 -16.32
N VAL A 1042 -17.09 -20.05 -15.80
CA VAL A 1042 -18.22 -19.20 -15.43
C VAL A 1042 -18.10 -17.90 -16.20
N ILE A 1043 -19.16 -17.45 -16.87
CA ILE A 1043 -19.21 -16.15 -17.51
C ILE A 1043 -20.37 -15.34 -16.96
N ARG A 1044 -20.16 -14.05 -16.71
CA ARG A 1044 -21.22 -13.14 -16.29
C ARG A 1044 -21.69 -12.29 -17.47
N LEU A 1045 -23.00 -12.30 -17.74
CA LEU A 1045 -23.63 -11.54 -18.82
C LEU A 1045 -24.69 -10.62 -18.20
N ARG A 1046 -24.38 -9.33 -18.11
CA ARG A 1046 -25.19 -8.35 -17.38
C ARG A 1046 -26.01 -7.50 -18.33
N HIS A 1047 -27.33 -7.43 -18.11
CA HIS A 1047 -28.20 -6.60 -18.94
C HIS A 1047 -28.11 -5.12 -18.52
N PRO A 1048 -28.05 -4.14 -19.45
CA PRO A 1048 -27.91 -2.71 -19.10
C PRO A 1048 -29.03 -2.19 -18.19
N GLN A 1049 -30.27 -2.66 -18.40
CA GLN A 1049 -31.42 -2.36 -17.51
C GLN A 1049 -31.68 -3.41 -16.41
N GLN A 1050 -30.70 -4.27 -16.09
CA GLN A 1050 -30.80 -5.31 -15.04
C GLN A 1050 -31.99 -6.27 -15.23
N LYS A 1051 -32.38 -6.54 -16.48
CA LYS A 1051 -33.33 -7.62 -16.78
C LYS A 1051 -32.69 -8.96 -16.45
N LYS A 1052 -33.49 -9.91 -15.99
CA LYS A 1052 -33.06 -11.28 -15.68
C LYS A 1052 -33.05 -12.12 -16.95
N MET A 1053 -31.99 -12.90 -17.15
CA MET A 1053 -32.00 -13.91 -18.20
C MET A 1053 -33.04 -14.99 -17.85
N HIS A 1054 -33.85 -15.40 -18.83
CA HIS A 1054 -34.87 -16.44 -18.66
C HIS A 1054 -34.57 -17.72 -19.44
N ARG A 1055 -33.63 -17.67 -20.39
CA ARG A 1055 -33.20 -18.82 -21.20
C ARG A 1055 -31.76 -18.67 -21.63
N VAL A 1056 -31.02 -19.77 -21.72
CA VAL A 1056 -29.63 -19.79 -22.20
C VAL A 1056 -29.41 -20.99 -23.13
N THR A 1057 -28.71 -20.75 -24.24
CA THR A 1057 -28.19 -21.84 -25.11
C THR A 1057 -26.68 -21.85 -25.14
N VAL A 1058 -26.07 -23.03 -25.13
CA VAL A 1058 -24.63 -23.27 -25.30
C VAL A 1058 -24.45 -24.16 -26.53
N ASN A 1059 -23.69 -23.70 -27.52
CA ASN A 1059 -23.51 -24.37 -28.81
C ASN A 1059 -24.84 -24.77 -29.48
N GLY A 1060 -25.86 -23.93 -29.33
CA GLY A 1060 -27.21 -24.15 -29.88
C GLY A 1060 -28.12 -25.07 -29.05
N GLN A 1061 -27.63 -25.67 -27.97
CA GLN A 1061 -28.43 -26.51 -27.07
C GLN A 1061 -28.83 -25.74 -25.80
N GLU A 1062 -30.06 -25.92 -25.32
CA GLU A 1062 -30.50 -25.26 -24.08
C GLU A 1062 -29.76 -25.81 -22.85
N THR A 1063 -29.46 -24.93 -21.90
CA THR A 1063 -28.87 -25.30 -20.60
C THR A 1063 -29.71 -24.74 -19.45
N GLN A 1064 -29.72 -25.45 -18.33
CA GLN A 1064 -30.30 -25.01 -17.06
C GLN A 1064 -29.23 -24.55 -16.06
N ASP A 1065 -27.94 -24.63 -16.43
CA ASP A 1065 -26.81 -24.27 -15.56
C ASP A 1065 -26.49 -22.76 -15.64
N PHE A 1066 -27.46 -21.93 -15.26
CA PHE A 1066 -27.35 -20.47 -15.17
C PHE A 1066 -28.10 -19.93 -13.94
N ASP A 1067 -27.66 -18.78 -13.43
CA ASP A 1067 -28.25 -18.11 -12.28
C ASP A 1067 -28.71 -16.69 -12.69
N PRO A 1068 -30.03 -16.46 -12.81
CA PRO A 1068 -30.59 -15.16 -13.18
C PRO A 1068 -30.32 -14.03 -12.17
N GLU A 1069 -30.19 -14.34 -10.87
CA GLU A 1069 -29.93 -13.32 -9.84
C GLU A 1069 -28.47 -12.87 -9.85
N ARG A 1070 -27.56 -13.81 -10.10
CA ARG A 1070 -26.12 -13.54 -10.19
C ARG A 1070 -25.67 -13.14 -11.59
N GLU A 1071 -26.55 -13.24 -12.58
CA GLU A 1071 -26.29 -12.93 -13.99
C GLU A 1071 -25.19 -13.81 -14.62
N ILE A 1072 -25.06 -15.07 -14.15
CA ILE A 1072 -23.98 -15.98 -14.58
C ILE A 1072 -24.49 -17.19 -15.35
N VAL A 1073 -23.67 -17.65 -16.30
CA VAL A 1073 -23.79 -18.95 -16.96
C VAL A 1073 -22.59 -19.79 -16.54
N ARG A 1074 -22.84 -21.03 -16.11
CA ARG A 1074 -21.81 -21.96 -15.66
C ARG A 1074 -21.73 -23.13 -16.62
N LEU A 1075 -20.50 -23.49 -16.98
CA LEU A 1075 -20.20 -24.57 -17.91
C LEU A 1075 -19.24 -25.56 -17.26
N LYS A 1076 -19.45 -26.85 -17.50
CA LYS A 1076 -18.42 -27.86 -17.26
C LYS A 1076 -17.24 -27.60 -18.20
N ALA A 1077 -16.04 -27.97 -17.78
CA ALA A 1077 -14.85 -27.84 -18.60
C ALA A 1077 -15.07 -28.50 -19.97
N ALA A 1078 -14.92 -27.69 -21.02
CA ALA A 1078 -15.17 -28.10 -22.40
C ALA A 1078 -13.94 -27.82 -23.25
N SER A 1079 -13.67 -28.70 -24.21
CA SER A 1079 -12.66 -28.51 -25.24
C SER A 1079 -13.29 -27.93 -26.51
N GLY A 1080 -12.59 -27.01 -27.17
CA GLY A 1080 -13.06 -26.34 -28.38
C GLY A 1080 -13.88 -25.08 -28.11
N ARG A 1081 -14.18 -24.35 -29.19
CA ARG A 1081 -14.88 -23.07 -29.15
C ARG A 1081 -16.30 -23.20 -28.60
N ILE A 1082 -16.70 -22.27 -27.74
CA ILE A 1082 -17.99 -22.25 -27.05
C ILE A 1082 -18.76 -21.00 -27.49
N MET A 1083 -20.01 -21.19 -27.90
CA MET A 1083 -20.96 -20.12 -28.20
C MET A 1083 -22.09 -20.11 -27.17
N ILE A 1084 -22.27 -19.01 -26.47
CA ILE A 1084 -23.33 -18.81 -25.47
C ILE A 1084 -24.29 -17.74 -25.99
N ARG A 1085 -25.59 -17.97 -25.83
CA ARG A 1085 -26.63 -16.95 -26.03
C ARG A 1085 -27.53 -16.92 -24.80
N ALA A 1086 -27.59 -15.78 -24.13
CA ALA A 1086 -28.52 -15.53 -23.03
C ALA A 1086 -29.68 -14.66 -23.54
N PHE A 1087 -30.92 -15.05 -23.20
CA PHE A 1087 -32.15 -14.37 -23.58
C PHE A 1087 -32.76 -13.67 -22.35
N TYR A 1088 -33.21 -12.43 -22.53
CA TYR A 1088 -33.69 -11.53 -21.46
C TYR A 1088 -35.12 -11.03 -21.65
#